data_AF-A0A8H4B5Q8-F1
#
_entry.id   AF-A0A8H4B5Q8-F1
#
_cell.length_a   1.000
_cell.length_b   1.000
_cell.length_c   1.000
_cell.angle_alpha   90.00
_cell.angle_beta   90.00
_cell.angle_gamma   90.00
#
_symmetry.space_group_name_H-M   'P 1'
#
loop_
_entity.id
_entity.type
_entity.pdbx_description
1 polymer ?
#
loop_
_entity_poly.entity_id
_entity_poly.type
_entity_poly.pdbx_seq_one_letter_code
_entity_poly.pdbx_strand_id
1 'polypeptide(L)'
;MFERYKENIQVNGYIQNFIRFKPSYLRPKKFLSIISIVGIFITLFIFYEIHFAPYKYNRFIGKSQESYRNGVNKCKIIQSNEPSSNENTRTRNPRFVPGTKTIVFKNGIILNGKGGKVLGDIILKNGLIHAIGQNLSDDEAIVIDVKKKYITPGLVDMHSHAAISSWPYLSSTQNSNEGTNPITPYVRAQDAISPSDPAIRIIASGGVTTSLVLPGSLNLMGGEGFVIKMRPVETVSVDDMGINANIDTRKERAWRWLKMACGENPKNLYSSRKQIPTTRLGEAWLFRKYFAKAQALKQKQDDWCNAAAKLSNREQLSSYFPEDLELESLVALLRGDVKLNIHCHEAYDTETMIRISSEFNFTIAAIHHASSAYMITDIIKKRAKNNITIAMFPELWGHKMEAFHGSTKAPKIFVDAQIPVAFKSDHDVSNAQNLAYEAAKAYHYGLDEHHSLAAITSVPAKALGLDHRIGQISLGFDADVVVWDSHPLSLGATPLEVYIDGIPQFNTSLSVLSNETSKQSLSNSTPKSDFTRKPVKSRTTSSAILKNIDKIYVDKNHTISSEEGNISIIVKDGIIECIGINCMIPSNISSYEIIDLEGGYVLPGIIAVSPALGLAEIELESSTSDGQVVPIRNPYDTEDIIYAIDGLKLGGKHLESAYKAGVLTAVTAPMSYKAVFAGISMAFKTGARSSKIHHFVNILTEILYNLISHGFKRNILFFIKFLTMNQLLVKPLHCMLR
;
A
#
# COMPACT_ATOMS: atom_id res chain seq x y z
N MET A 1 -63.28 -2.95 24.40
CA MET A 1 -63.64 -2.53 25.76
C MET A 1 -64.16 -1.10 25.65
N PHE A 2 -65.49 -0.98 25.66
CA PHE A 2 -66.38 0.17 25.89
C PHE A 2 -66.17 1.56 25.24
N GLU A 3 -67.05 1.78 24.26
CA GLU A 3 -67.97 2.92 24.04
C GLU A 3 -67.56 4.32 23.56
N ARG A 4 -68.26 4.69 22.48
CA ARG A 4 -68.49 5.99 21.86
C ARG A 4 -69.54 6.78 22.64
N TYR A 5 -69.32 8.08 22.82
CA TYR A 5 -70.36 9.11 23.05
C TYR A 5 -70.04 10.29 22.08
N LYS A 6 -70.92 10.59 21.11
CA LYS A 6 -71.95 11.67 21.11
C LYS A 6 -71.33 13.07 21.11
N GLU A 7 -71.78 14.07 20.35
CA GLU A 7 -72.92 14.27 19.46
C GLU A 7 -72.66 15.56 18.65
N ASN A 8 -73.16 15.60 17.41
CA ASN A 8 -73.29 16.81 16.59
C ASN A 8 -74.45 17.67 17.10
N ILE A 9 -74.26 19.00 17.18
CA ILE A 9 -75.39 19.95 17.17
C ILE A 9 -75.09 21.04 16.13
N GLN A 10 -75.86 20.95 15.04
CA GLN A 10 -75.99 21.97 13.99
C GLN A 10 -76.77 23.18 14.50
N VAL A 11 -76.35 24.34 13.99
CA VAL A 11 -76.90 25.67 14.23
C VAL A 11 -78.33 25.78 13.68
N ASN A 12 -79.29 26.06 14.57
CA ASN A 12 -80.68 26.36 14.26
C ASN A 12 -80.82 27.75 13.61
N GLY A 13 -81.36 27.79 12.39
CA GLY A 13 -82.08 28.94 11.87
C GLY A 13 -83.57 28.70 12.05
N TYR A 14 -84.26 29.51 12.86
CA TYR A 14 -85.71 29.75 12.85
C TYR A 14 -86.06 30.72 13.99
N ILE A 15 -86.03 32.03 13.74
CA ILE A 15 -86.84 33.01 14.49
C ILE A 15 -87.34 34.06 13.49
N GLN A 16 -88.50 33.79 12.90
CA GLN A 16 -89.41 34.81 12.38
C GLN A 16 -90.63 34.83 13.30
N ASN A 17 -90.77 35.89 14.10
CA ASN A 17 -91.96 36.74 14.16
C ASN A 17 -92.04 37.51 15.48
N PHE A 18 -92.22 38.83 15.32
CA PHE A 18 -92.95 39.77 16.18
C PHE A 18 -92.61 39.71 17.69
N ILE A 19 -92.03 40.77 18.25
CA ILE A 19 -92.82 41.84 18.88
C ILE A 19 -92.04 43.17 18.89
N ARG A 20 -92.76 44.20 18.42
CA ARG A 20 -92.62 45.65 18.57
C ARG A 20 -91.68 46.15 19.69
N PHE A 21 -90.71 46.99 19.32
CA PHE A 21 -90.28 48.13 20.16
C PHE A 21 -90.02 49.39 19.31
N LYS A 22 -90.64 50.49 19.72
CA LYS A 22 -90.63 51.83 19.09
C LYS A 22 -89.24 52.50 19.19
N PRO A 23 -88.89 53.41 18.26
CA PRO A 23 -87.63 54.15 18.33
C PRO A 23 -87.78 55.36 19.26
N SER A 24 -86.95 55.43 20.29
CA SER A 24 -86.82 56.62 21.14
C SER A 24 -85.35 56.99 21.32
N TYR A 25 -84.95 58.05 20.61
CA TYR A 25 -83.92 59.04 20.96
C TYR A 25 -82.75 58.56 21.85
N LEU A 26 -81.65 58.16 21.23
CA LEU A 26 -80.33 58.13 21.90
C LEU A 26 -79.56 59.40 21.55
N ARG A 27 -79.38 60.26 22.56
CA ARG A 27 -78.61 61.51 22.50
C ARG A 27 -77.11 61.22 22.23
N PRO A 28 -76.41 62.03 21.41
CA PRO A 28 -75.04 61.77 20.95
C PRO A 28 -73.96 61.74 22.03
N LYS A 29 -74.26 62.12 23.28
CA LYS A 29 -73.28 62.09 24.39
C LYS A 29 -73.01 60.71 25.00
N LYS A 30 -73.89 59.72 24.82
CA LYS A 30 -73.66 58.34 25.34
C LYS A 30 -72.85 57.46 24.37
N PHE A 31 -72.81 57.80 23.08
CA PHE A 31 -72.07 57.04 22.08
C PHE A 31 -70.55 57.27 22.20
N LEU A 32 -70.13 58.50 22.50
CA LEU A 32 -68.73 58.84 22.78
C LEU A 32 -68.18 58.16 24.05
N SER A 33 -69.00 58.03 25.11
CA SER A 33 -68.59 57.32 26.33
C SER A 33 -68.37 55.83 26.10
N ILE A 34 -69.20 55.18 25.28
CA ILE A 34 -69.05 53.77 24.94
C ILE A 34 -67.81 53.55 24.07
N ILE A 35 -67.56 54.43 23.09
CA ILE A 35 -66.36 54.38 22.25
C ILE A 35 -65.09 54.59 23.09
N SER A 36 -65.09 55.51 24.07
CA SER A 36 -63.94 55.71 24.96
C SER A 36 -63.70 54.51 25.88
N ILE A 37 -64.75 53.87 26.39
CA ILE A 37 -64.62 52.66 27.24
C ILE A 37 -64.13 51.47 26.40
N VAL A 38 -64.67 51.28 25.21
CA VAL A 38 -64.19 50.25 24.27
C VAL A 38 -62.75 50.54 23.85
N GLY A 39 -62.42 51.81 23.60
CA GLY A 39 -61.06 52.27 23.34
C GLY A 39 -60.12 51.88 24.47
N ILE A 40 -60.44 52.24 25.72
CA ILE A 40 -59.64 51.88 26.91
C ILE A 40 -59.52 50.37 27.09
N PHE A 41 -60.59 49.60 26.85
CA PHE A 41 -60.53 48.13 26.90
C PHE A 41 -59.64 47.56 25.80
N ILE A 42 -59.68 48.11 24.59
CA ILE A 42 -58.78 47.71 23.50
C ILE A 42 -57.34 48.09 23.84
N THR A 43 -57.08 49.29 24.38
CA THR A 43 -55.72 49.70 24.77
C THR A 43 -55.21 48.84 25.93
N LEU A 44 -56.04 48.53 26.92
CA LEU A 44 -55.68 47.63 28.03
C LEU A 44 -55.52 46.20 27.56
N PHE A 45 -56.30 45.73 26.58
CA PHE A 45 -56.15 44.40 25.98
C PHE A 45 -54.88 44.32 25.14
N ILE A 46 -54.54 45.36 24.36
CA ILE A 46 -53.28 45.46 23.63
C ILE A 46 -52.11 45.58 24.61
N PHE A 47 -52.23 46.36 25.68
CA PHE A 47 -51.20 46.47 26.72
C PHE A 47 -51.04 45.15 27.49
N TYR A 48 -52.14 44.44 27.74
CA TYR A 48 -52.13 43.09 28.30
C TYR A 48 -51.49 42.10 27.32
N GLU A 49 -51.78 42.12 26.02
CA GLU A 49 -51.12 41.26 25.04
C GLU A 49 -49.63 41.63 24.84
N ILE A 50 -49.24 42.90 25.00
CA ILE A 50 -47.84 43.33 24.88
C ILE A 50 -47.03 43.00 26.14
N HIS A 51 -47.61 43.13 27.34
CA HIS A 51 -46.89 42.95 28.61
C HIS A 51 -47.20 41.66 29.37
N PHE A 52 -48.38 41.08 29.15
CA PHE A 52 -48.92 39.94 29.90
C PHE A 52 -49.42 38.80 29.00
N ALA A 53 -49.35 38.90 27.66
CA ALA A 53 -49.39 37.70 26.83
C ALA A 53 -48.35 36.78 27.45
N PRO A 54 -48.72 35.54 27.81
CA PRO A 54 -47.75 34.62 28.32
C PRO A 54 -46.66 34.59 27.27
N TYR A 55 -45.49 35.14 27.60
CA TYR A 55 -44.27 34.79 26.90
C TYR A 55 -44.37 33.28 26.90
N LYS A 56 -44.68 32.69 25.73
CA LYS A 56 -44.42 31.29 25.50
C LYS A 56 -42.91 31.23 25.65
N TYR A 57 -42.45 31.13 26.89
CA TYR A 57 -41.32 30.32 27.22
C TYR A 57 -41.69 29.00 26.56
N ASN A 58 -41.21 28.84 25.34
CA ASN A 58 -40.93 27.55 24.78
C ASN A 58 -39.97 26.95 25.80
N ARG A 59 -40.52 26.43 26.90
CA ARG A 59 -39.85 25.45 27.74
C ARG A 59 -39.46 24.43 26.72
N PHE A 60 -38.17 24.36 26.48
CA PHE A 60 -37.53 23.41 25.61
C PHE A 60 -37.81 22.02 26.19
N ILE A 61 -39.00 21.48 25.93
CA ILE A 61 -39.40 20.16 26.41
C ILE A 61 -38.60 19.17 25.56
N GLY A 62 -37.46 18.73 26.09
CA GLY A 62 -36.80 17.50 25.66
C GLY A 62 -35.27 17.47 25.64
N LYS A 63 -34.56 18.61 25.47
CA LYS A 63 -33.10 18.61 25.18
C LYS A 63 -32.37 19.87 25.67
N SER A 64 -31.09 19.72 26.06
CA SER A 64 -30.26 20.83 26.54
C SER A 64 -29.82 21.74 25.39
N GLN A 65 -29.69 23.04 25.67
CA GLN A 65 -29.20 24.04 24.71
C GLN A 65 -27.78 23.70 24.21
N GLU A 66 -26.98 23.07 25.07
CA GLU A 66 -25.61 22.65 24.75
C GLU A 66 -25.60 21.57 23.66
N SER A 67 -26.44 20.54 23.76
CA SER A 67 -26.52 19.50 22.72
C SER A 67 -26.97 20.08 21.37
N TYR A 68 -27.89 21.04 21.37
CA TYR A 68 -28.28 21.74 20.15
C TYR A 68 -27.12 22.55 19.56
N ARG A 69 -26.40 23.32 20.39
CA ARG A 69 -25.20 24.06 19.97
C ARG A 69 -24.13 23.14 19.39
N ASN A 70 -23.90 21.98 20.00
CA ASN A 70 -22.96 20.98 19.49
C ASN A 70 -23.38 20.46 18.11
N GLY A 71 -24.68 20.17 17.91
CA GLY A 71 -25.20 19.80 16.59
C GLY A 71 -25.02 20.90 15.54
N VAL A 72 -25.32 22.15 15.90
CA VAL A 72 -25.12 23.32 15.01
C VAL A 72 -23.64 23.49 14.65
N ASN A 73 -22.72 23.27 15.60
CA ASN A 73 -21.28 23.32 15.32
C ASN A 73 -20.84 22.21 14.35
N LYS A 74 -21.39 21.00 14.46
CA LYS A 74 -21.16 19.93 13.47
C LYS A 74 -21.67 20.31 12.09
N CYS A 75 -22.82 20.96 12.00
CA CYS A 75 -23.32 21.49 10.74
C CYS A 75 -22.37 22.52 10.10
N LYS A 76 -21.75 23.40 10.90
CA LYS A 76 -20.75 24.34 10.39
C LYS A 76 -19.54 23.63 9.80
N ILE A 77 -19.07 22.55 10.43
CA ILE A 77 -17.97 21.72 9.91
C ILE A 77 -18.39 21.05 8.60
N ILE A 78 -19.58 20.46 8.55
CA ILE A 78 -20.12 19.82 7.35
C ILE A 78 -20.28 20.80 6.18
N GLN A 79 -20.66 22.05 6.46
CA GLN A 79 -20.92 23.09 5.48
C GLN A 79 -19.67 23.91 5.12
N SER A 80 -18.59 23.84 5.91
CA SER A 80 -17.37 24.56 5.60
C SER A 80 -16.72 23.95 4.37
N ASN A 81 -16.52 24.77 3.33
CA ASN A 81 -15.61 24.42 2.24
C ASN A 81 -14.20 24.37 2.84
N GLU A 82 -13.65 23.16 3.01
CA GLU A 82 -12.28 23.02 3.48
C GLU A 82 -11.31 23.74 2.53
N PRO A 83 -10.21 24.32 3.05
CA PRO A 83 -9.29 25.10 2.24
C PRO A 83 -8.75 24.27 1.08
N SER A 84 -8.92 24.77 -0.14
CA SER A 84 -8.25 24.24 -1.34
C SER A 84 -6.89 24.92 -1.59
N SER A 85 -6.32 25.61 -0.60
CA SER A 85 -5.18 26.50 -0.84
C SER A 85 -3.86 25.73 -0.89
N ASN A 86 -3.44 25.44 -2.11
CA ASN A 86 -2.10 24.95 -2.49
C ASN A 86 -1.04 26.08 -2.55
N GLU A 87 -1.28 27.25 -1.96
CA GLU A 87 -0.26 28.30 -1.92
C GLU A 87 0.75 27.99 -0.82
N ASN A 88 1.96 27.62 -1.23
CA ASN A 88 3.05 27.20 -0.34
C ASN A 88 3.68 28.39 0.41
N THR A 89 2.88 29.06 1.26
CA THR A 89 3.31 30.18 2.12
C THR A 89 3.84 29.70 3.47
N ARG A 90 4.26 28.43 3.55
CA ARG A 90 4.73 27.81 4.80
C ARG A 90 6.12 28.35 5.13
N THR A 91 6.22 29.03 6.27
CA THR A 91 7.50 29.54 6.78
C THR A 91 8.17 28.58 7.78
N ARG A 92 7.41 27.61 8.30
CA ARG A 92 7.87 26.59 9.25
C ARG A 92 7.01 25.32 9.15
N ASN A 93 7.65 24.15 9.31
CA ASN A 93 6.96 22.87 9.41
C ASN A 93 6.20 22.78 10.76
N PRO A 94 4.91 22.39 10.77
CA PRO A 94 4.15 22.15 12.01
C PRO A 94 4.82 21.18 12.99
N ARG A 95 5.63 20.25 12.48
CA ARG A 95 6.38 19.26 13.24
C ARG A 95 7.81 19.71 13.60
N PHE A 96 8.16 20.97 13.35
CA PHE A 96 9.51 21.48 13.62
C PHE A 96 9.84 21.48 15.11
N VAL A 97 10.92 20.80 15.47
CA VAL A 97 11.46 20.74 16.82
C VAL A 97 12.39 21.95 17.05
N PRO A 98 12.13 22.81 18.07
CA PRO A 98 13.02 23.91 18.41
C PRO A 98 14.47 23.46 18.64
N GLY A 99 15.43 24.23 18.13
CA GLY A 99 16.85 23.90 18.20
C GLY A 99 17.39 23.06 17.04
N THR A 100 16.52 22.54 16.15
CA THR A 100 16.94 21.90 14.90
C THR A 100 17.78 22.88 14.06
N LYS A 101 18.99 22.47 13.69
CA LYS A 101 19.95 23.30 12.95
C LYS A 101 19.57 23.43 11.48
N THR A 102 19.89 24.58 10.88
CA THR A 102 19.83 24.75 9.43
C THR A 102 20.92 23.89 8.78
N ILE A 103 20.58 23.20 7.69
CA ILE A 103 21.53 22.37 6.93
C ILE A 103 21.61 22.93 5.51
N VAL A 104 22.83 23.04 4.98
CA VAL A 104 23.07 23.35 3.56
C VAL A 104 23.79 22.16 2.94
N PHE A 105 23.13 21.45 2.02
CA PHE A 105 23.82 20.50 1.15
C PHE A 105 24.42 21.23 -0.03
N LYS A 106 25.71 21.00 -0.29
CA LYS A 106 26.45 21.52 -1.43
C LYS A 106 26.71 20.44 -2.48
N ASN A 107 26.64 20.82 -3.75
CA ASN A 107 27.05 19.98 -4.89
C ASN A 107 26.34 18.61 -4.98
N GLY A 108 25.04 18.52 -4.69
CA GLY A 108 24.27 17.27 -4.80
C GLY A 108 23.65 17.07 -6.18
N ILE A 109 23.55 15.82 -6.66
CA ILE A 109 22.70 15.45 -7.79
C ILE A 109 21.27 15.25 -7.27
N ILE A 110 20.45 16.29 -7.40
CA ILE A 110 19.10 16.35 -6.87
C ILE A 110 18.13 15.72 -7.85
N LEU A 111 17.49 14.62 -7.45
CA LEU A 111 16.39 13.97 -8.15
C LEU A 111 15.09 14.39 -7.47
N ASN A 112 14.31 15.29 -8.07
CA ASN A 112 13.27 16.04 -7.36
C ASN A 112 11.96 15.27 -7.08
N GLY A 113 11.85 14.01 -7.49
CA GLY A 113 10.62 13.19 -7.36
C GLY A 113 9.56 13.42 -8.45
N LYS A 114 9.75 14.41 -9.33
CA LYS A 114 8.89 14.76 -10.48
C LYS A 114 9.60 14.66 -11.84
N GLY A 115 10.78 14.04 -11.87
CA GLY A 115 11.56 13.81 -13.11
C GLY A 115 12.60 14.89 -13.40
N GLY A 116 12.70 15.91 -12.55
CA GLY A 116 13.79 16.87 -12.61
C GLY A 116 15.06 16.31 -11.98
N LYS A 117 16.17 16.51 -12.68
CA LYS A 117 17.53 16.22 -12.23
C LYS A 117 18.37 17.49 -12.30
N VAL A 118 18.90 17.95 -11.17
CA VAL A 118 19.70 19.18 -11.08
C VAL A 118 20.92 18.93 -10.22
N LEU A 119 22.11 19.31 -10.69
CA LEU A 119 23.28 19.41 -9.82
C LEU A 119 23.19 20.75 -9.09
N GLY A 120 23.20 20.78 -7.76
CA GLY A 120 23.12 22.04 -7.01
C GLY A 120 23.08 21.86 -5.49
N ASP A 121 22.63 22.91 -4.83
CA ASP A 121 22.58 23.05 -3.38
C ASP A 121 21.13 23.03 -2.87
N ILE A 122 20.95 22.58 -1.62
CA ILE A 122 19.64 22.60 -0.92
C ILE A 122 19.82 23.19 0.48
N ILE A 123 18.95 24.11 0.89
CA ILE A 123 18.83 24.58 2.27
C ILE A 123 17.63 23.92 2.95
N LEU A 124 17.89 23.22 4.06
CA LEU A 124 16.86 22.74 4.99
C LEU A 124 16.80 23.71 6.17
N LYS A 125 15.67 24.41 6.34
CA LYS A 125 15.48 25.42 7.40
C LYS A 125 14.07 25.34 7.95
N ASN A 126 13.91 25.47 9.27
CA ASN A 126 12.61 25.41 9.94
C ASN A 126 11.80 24.14 9.62
N GLY A 127 12.51 23.03 9.35
CA GLY A 127 11.93 21.73 8.97
C GLY A 127 11.32 21.70 7.57
N LEU A 128 11.66 22.67 6.72
CA LEU A 128 11.22 22.80 5.34
C LEU A 128 12.40 22.84 4.37
N ILE A 129 12.15 22.47 3.12
CA ILE A 129 13.02 22.75 1.99
C ILE A 129 12.88 24.24 1.66
N HIS A 130 13.87 25.03 2.06
CA HIS A 130 13.81 26.49 2.04
C HIS A 130 14.33 27.08 0.72
N ALA A 131 15.38 26.52 0.16
CA ALA A 131 15.98 26.97 -1.10
C ALA A 131 16.60 25.80 -1.87
N ILE A 132 16.58 25.89 -3.19
CA ILE A 132 17.22 24.97 -4.14
C ILE A 132 17.87 25.82 -5.22
N GLY A 133 19.14 25.61 -5.53
CA GLY A 133 19.86 26.48 -6.45
C GLY A 133 21.35 26.23 -6.54
N GLN A 134 22.11 27.25 -6.94
CA GLN A 134 23.57 27.23 -6.96
C GLN A 134 24.11 28.20 -5.92
N ASN A 135 25.31 27.90 -5.38
CA ASN A 135 26.05 28.80 -4.49
C ASN A 135 25.22 29.28 -3.28
N LEU A 136 24.36 28.43 -2.73
CA LEU A 136 23.50 28.79 -1.60
C LEU A 136 24.31 28.88 -0.30
N SER A 137 24.14 29.92 0.50
CA SER A 137 24.82 30.06 1.80
C SER A 137 23.86 30.51 2.87
N ASP A 138 24.12 30.09 4.10
CA ASP A 138 23.43 30.54 5.31
C ASP A 138 24.46 30.51 6.45
N ASP A 139 24.68 31.65 7.11
CA ASP A 139 25.78 31.85 8.05
C ASP A 139 25.66 31.02 9.33
N GLU A 140 24.45 30.57 9.66
CA GLU A 140 24.16 29.76 10.85
C GLU A 140 24.02 28.26 10.53
N ALA A 141 24.21 27.88 9.26
CA ALA A 141 23.98 26.52 8.80
C ALA A 141 25.19 25.60 8.94
N ILE A 142 24.91 24.33 9.18
CA ILE A 142 25.87 23.26 8.98
C ILE A 142 25.97 23.00 7.48
N VAL A 143 27.11 23.34 6.88
CA VAL A 143 27.37 23.14 5.46
C VAL A 143 27.99 21.77 5.23
N ILE A 144 27.38 20.98 4.34
CA ILE A 144 27.78 19.62 4.01
C ILE A 144 27.97 19.52 2.50
N ASP A 145 29.21 19.37 2.03
CA ASP A 145 29.50 19.10 0.62
C ASP A 145 29.34 17.62 0.32
N VAL A 146 28.29 17.26 -0.42
CA VAL A 146 27.98 15.87 -0.72
C VAL A 146 28.70 15.33 -1.95
N LYS A 147 29.63 16.10 -2.56
CA LYS A 147 30.52 15.64 -3.65
C LYS A 147 29.81 14.90 -4.79
N LYS A 148 28.74 15.47 -5.34
CA LYS A 148 27.92 14.90 -6.43
C LYS A 148 27.19 13.60 -6.08
N LYS A 149 26.99 13.30 -4.79
CA LYS A 149 26.08 12.24 -4.37
C LYS A 149 24.63 12.55 -4.74
N TYR A 150 23.83 11.50 -4.84
CA TYR A 150 22.42 11.61 -5.19
C TYR A 150 21.60 12.04 -3.97
N ILE A 151 20.67 12.96 -4.20
CA ILE A 151 19.71 13.42 -3.20
C ILE A 151 18.30 13.23 -3.74
N THR A 152 17.44 12.55 -2.97
CA THR A 152 16.02 12.34 -3.31
C THR A 152 15.11 12.92 -2.22
N PRO A 153 13.82 13.17 -2.51
CA PRO A 153 12.84 13.27 -1.44
C PRO A 153 12.86 12.01 -0.60
N GLY A 154 12.41 12.13 0.64
CA GLY A 154 12.06 10.99 1.47
C GLY A 154 11.07 10.07 0.77
N LEU A 155 11.30 8.76 0.85
CA LEU A 155 10.42 7.78 0.23
C LEU A 155 9.11 7.68 1.03
N VAL A 156 8.00 7.40 0.34
CA VAL A 156 6.64 7.35 0.89
C VAL A 156 6.05 5.96 0.65
N ASP A 157 5.85 5.20 1.74
CA ASP A 157 5.24 3.88 1.69
C ASP A 157 3.74 3.97 1.96
N MET A 158 2.92 3.89 0.92
CA MET A 158 1.47 4.08 1.07
C MET A 158 0.69 2.84 1.54
N HIS A 159 1.37 1.73 1.83
CA HIS A 159 0.72 0.55 2.42
C HIS A 159 1.70 -0.23 3.29
N SER A 160 1.55 -0.06 4.59
CA SER A 160 2.36 -0.71 5.62
C SER A 160 1.50 -1.13 6.82
N HIS A 161 1.92 -2.17 7.52
CA HIS A 161 1.42 -2.55 8.85
C HIS A 161 2.49 -2.34 9.93
N ALA A 162 3.57 -1.63 9.63
CA ALA A 162 4.59 -1.24 10.63
C ALA A 162 3.95 -0.54 11.83
N ALA A 163 4.53 -0.72 13.02
CA ALA A 163 4.04 -0.21 14.30
C ALA A 163 2.69 -0.77 14.80
N ILE A 164 1.82 -1.34 13.95
CA ILE A 164 0.64 -2.11 14.40
C ILE A 164 0.86 -3.63 14.35
N SER A 165 1.83 -4.08 13.54
CA SER A 165 2.44 -5.42 13.54
C SER A 165 3.89 -5.28 14.01
N SER A 166 4.06 -4.86 15.26
CA SER A 166 5.35 -4.40 15.78
C SER A 166 6.38 -5.53 15.87
N TRP A 167 7.66 -5.17 15.71
CA TRP A 167 8.76 -6.12 15.86
C TRP A 167 9.24 -6.26 17.32
N PRO A 168 9.61 -7.48 17.77
CA PRO A 168 9.52 -8.74 17.05
C PRO A 168 8.07 -9.18 16.86
N TYR A 169 7.81 -9.92 15.78
CA TYR A 169 6.49 -10.47 15.50
C TYR A 169 6.08 -11.47 16.59
N LEU A 170 5.03 -11.14 17.32
CA LEU A 170 4.42 -11.94 18.38
C LEU A 170 2.91 -11.86 18.23
N SER A 171 2.19 -12.87 18.76
CA SER A 171 0.73 -12.82 18.82
C SER A 171 0.21 -11.59 19.58
N SER A 172 0.95 -11.12 20.59
CA SER A 172 0.62 -9.92 21.36
C SER A 172 0.99 -8.59 20.69
N THR A 173 1.85 -8.61 19.66
CA THR A 173 2.25 -7.40 18.91
C THR A 173 1.55 -7.29 17.55
N GLN A 174 0.67 -8.24 17.24
CA GLN A 174 -0.06 -8.32 15.99
C GLN A 174 -1.47 -7.72 16.14
N ASN A 175 -1.61 -6.43 15.82
CA ASN A 175 -2.86 -5.67 15.91
C ASN A 175 -3.40 -5.24 14.54
N SER A 176 -2.88 -5.80 13.44
CA SER A 176 -3.22 -5.34 12.08
C SER A 176 -4.65 -5.64 11.62
N ASN A 177 -5.33 -6.65 12.17
CA ASN A 177 -6.64 -7.07 11.70
C ASN A 177 -7.62 -7.32 12.85
N GLU A 178 -8.68 -6.51 12.94
CA GLU A 178 -9.81 -6.74 13.84
C GLU A 178 -10.77 -7.78 13.23
N GLY A 179 -10.28 -8.99 13.00
CA GLY A 179 -10.98 -10.01 12.20
C GLY A 179 -12.28 -10.56 12.81
N THR A 180 -12.82 -9.98 13.89
CA THR A 180 -14.05 -10.43 14.57
C THR A 180 -15.34 -10.08 13.82
N ASN A 181 -15.33 -9.03 12.99
CA ASN A 181 -16.49 -8.57 12.22
C ASN A 181 -16.06 -8.10 10.82
N PRO A 182 -16.71 -8.50 9.71
CA PRO A 182 -16.31 -8.05 8.36
C PRO A 182 -16.37 -6.53 8.14
N ILE A 183 -17.09 -5.81 9.00
CA ILE A 183 -17.36 -4.38 8.87
C ILE A 183 -16.94 -3.66 10.15
N THR A 184 -15.71 -3.16 10.16
CA THR A 184 -15.10 -2.42 11.27
C THR A 184 -14.55 -1.05 10.84
N PRO A 185 -15.28 -0.22 10.07
CA PRO A 185 -14.76 1.08 9.61
C PRO A 185 -14.46 2.07 10.75
N TYR A 186 -14.90 1.77 11.96
CA TYR A 186 -14.78 2.60 13.17
C TYR A 186 -13.48 2.36 13.97
N VAL A 187 -12.73 1.28 13.73
CA VAL A 187 -11.42 1.08 14.37
C VAL A 187 -10.36 1.94 13.68
N ARG A 188 -9.28 2.29 14.39
CA ARG A 188 -8.22 3.16 13.86
C ARG A 188 -6.86 2.54 14.11
N ALA A 189 -6.00 2.53 13.10
CA ALA A 189 -4.61 2.11 13.25
C ALA A 189 -3.87 2.94 14.32
N GLN A 190 -4.22 4.23 14.43
CA GLN A 190 -3.70 5.14 15.46
C GLN A 190 -3.78 4.57 16.88
N ASP A 191 -4.86 3.84 17.20
CA ASP A 191 -5.09 3.29 18.54
C ASP A 191 -4.18 2.09 18.87
N ALA A 192 -3.46 1.55 17.88
CA ALA A 192 -2.62 0.35 18.02
C ALA A 192 -1.15 0.57 17.61
N ILE A 193 -0.78 1.77 17.13
CA ILE A 193 0.60 2.09 16.78
C ILE A 193 1.46 2.04 18.05
N SER A 194 2.58 1.32 17.98
CA SER A 194 3.65 1.37 18.97
C SER A 194 4.73 2.38 18.56
N PRO A 195 4.84 3.54 19.21
CA PRO A 195 5.90 4.53 18.90
C PRO A 195 7.31 4.00 19.14
N SER A 196 7.44 2.97 19.97
CA SER A 196 8.69 2.30 20.32
C SER A 196 9.05 1.14 19.40
N ASP A 197 8.26 0.86 18.35
CA ASP A 197 8.56 -0.24 17.42
C ASP A 197 9.95 -0.05 16.79
N PRO A 198 10.91 -0.99 16.99
CA PRO A 198 12.23 -0.89 16.38
C PRO A 198 12.17 -0.85 14.83
N ALA A 199 11.10 -1.34 14.21
CA ALA A 199 10.91 -1.26 12.77
C ALA A 199 10.91 0.19 12.27
N ILE A 200 10.45 1.17 13.05
CA ILE A 200 10.41 2.59 12.63
C ILE A 200 11.79 3.09 12.18
N ARG A 201 12.84 2.86 13.00
CA ARG A 201 14.21 3.27 12.66
C ARG A 201 14.83 2.42 11.57
N ILE A 202 14.50 1.12 11.52
CA ILE A 202 15.00 0.20 10.49
C ILE A 202 14.45 0.61 9.12
N ILE A 203 13.15 0.89 9.04
CA ILE A 203 12.48 1.34 7.83
C ILE A 203 13.04 2.70 7.39
N ALA A 204 13.23 3.63 8.33
CA ALA A 204 13.87 4.91 8.06
C ALA A 204 15.25 4.77 7.43
N SER A 205 16.04 3.76 7.83
CA SER A 205 17.39 3.54 7.27
C SER A 205 17.40 3.14 5.79
N GLY A 206 16.24 2.73 5.26
CA GLY A 206 15.99 2.50 3.84
C GLY A 206 15.66 3.75 3.03
N GLY A 207 15.63 4.93 3.67
CA GLY A 207 15.21 6.19 3.06
C GLY A 207 13.69 6.44 3.11
N VAL A 208 12.91 5.53 3.73
CA VAL A 208 11.47 5.71 3.92
C VAL A 208 11.22 6.70 5.06
N THR A 209 10.60 7.82 4.75
CA THR A 209 10.36 8.91 5.72
C THR A 209 8.92 9.00 6.18
N THR A 210 7.99 8.47 5.39
CA THR A 210 6.55 8.53 5.65
C THR A 210 5.92 7.20 5.29
N SER A 211 5.01 6.71 6.13
CA SER A 211 4.18 5.55 5.77
C SER A 211 2.73 5.74 6.16
N LEU A 212 1.82 5.27 5.30
CA LEU A 212 0.44 5.01 5.68
C LEU A 212 0.39 3.65 6.40
N VAL A 213 0.23 3.71 7.72
CA VAL A 213 -0.02 2.54 8.56
C VAL A 213 -1.51 2.27 8.56
N LEU A 214 -1.94 1.09 8.14
CA LEU A 214 -3.36 0.80 7.90
C LEU A 214 -3.71 -0.64 8.26
N PRO A 215 -4.98 -0.94 8.62
CA PRO A 215 -5.41 -2.31 8.89
C PRO A 215 -5.12 -3.27 7.73
N GLY A 216 -5.06 -4.57 8.00
CA GLY A 216 -4.82 -5.60 6.99
C GLY A 216 -6.01 -5.78 6.03
N SER A 217 -6.17 -6.99 5.51
CA SER A 217 -7.15 -7.31 4.47
C SER A 217 -8.11 -8.43 4.87
N LEU A 218 -8.17 -8.79 6.16
CA LEU A 218 -9.10 -9.80 6.65
C LEU A 218 -10.55 -9.31 6.69
N ASN A 219 -10.79 -7.99 6.75
CA ASN A 219 -12.10 -7.37 6.84
C ASN A 219 -12.46 -6.66 5.53
N LEU A 220 -13.75 -6.61 5.17
CA LEU A 220 -14.21 -5.84 4.00
C LEU A 220 -14.03 -4.34 4.21
N MET A 221 -14.35 -3.85 5.40
CA MET A 221 -14.10 -2.48 5.83
C MET A 221 -13.23 -2.55 7.08
N GLY A 222 -11.91 -2.45 6.92
CA GLY A 222 -10.95 -2.79 7.97
C GLY A 222 -10.71 -1.72 9.02
N GLY A 223 -11.11 -0.48 8.75
CA GLY A 223 -10.89 0.64 9.65
C GLY A 223 -9.96 1.70 9.09
N GLU A 224 -9.75 2.76 9.85
CA GLU A 224 -8.95 3.90 9.44
C GLU A 224 -7.45 3.60 9.53
N GLY A 225 -6.71 4.04 8.51
CA GLY A 225 -5.27 4.14 8.56
C GLY A 225 -4.82 5.48 9.16
N PHE A 226 -3.53 5.55 9.47
CA PHE A 226 -2.88 6.70 10.06
C PHE A 226 -1.51 6.89 9.40
N VAL A 227 -1.24 8.09 8.88
CA VAL A 227 0.07 8.38 8.27
C VAL A 227 1.03 8.89 9.33
N ILE A 228 2.17 8.23 9.47
CA ILE A 228 3.25 8.62 10.38
C ILE A 228 4.51 9.03 9.61
N LYS A 229 5.30 9.92 10.22
CA LYS A 229 6.71 10.08 9.85
C LYS A 229 7.52 8.97 10.50
N MET A 230 8.47 8.39 9.78
CA MET A 230 9.39 7.34 10.25
C MET A 230 10.53 7.90 11.11
N ARG A 231 10.19 8.83 12.01
CA ARG A 231 11.11 9.47 12.94
C ARG A 231 10.61 9.21 14.37
N PRO A 232 11.41 8.57 15.24
CA PRO A 232 11.10 8.53 16.66
C PRO A 232 10.93 9.95 17.20
N VAL A 233 9.90 10.15 18.02
CA VAL A 233 9.67 11.39 18.75
C VAL A 233 10.13 11.22 20.19
N GLU A 234 10.47 12.32 20.87
CA GLU A 234 10.90 12.26 22.28
C GLU A 234 9.75 11.83 23.21
N THR A 235 8.52 12.10 22.78
CA THR A 235 7.32 11.60 23.45
C THR A 235 7.07 10.13 23.07
N VAL A 236 6.26 9.43 23.86
CA VAL A 236 5.68 8.13 23.47
C VAL A 236 4.27 8.32 22.89
N SER A 237 4.01 9.49 22.29
CA SER A 237 2.70 9.86 21.74
C SER A 237 2.60 9.47 20.26
N VAL A 238 1.57 8.70 19.92
CA VAL A 238 1.25 8.39 18.51
C VAL A 238 0.87 9.65 17.74
N ASP A 239 0.18 10.58 18.38
CA ASP A 239 -0.27 11.84 17.74
C ASP A 239 0.92 12.68 17.29
N ASP A 240 1.99 12.71 18.09
CA ASP A 240 3.23 13.42 17.76
C ASP A 240 4.00 12.76 16.61
N MET A 241 3.73 11.50 16.28
CA MET A 241 4.27 10.83 15.08
C MET A 241 3.45 11.13 13.82
N GLY A 242 2.18 11.48 13.98
CA GLY A 242 1.23 11.66 12.89
C GLY A 242 1.61 12.80 11.93
N ILE A 243 1.38 12.61 10.64
CA ILE A 243 1.66 13.65 9.62
C ILE A 243 0.87 14.95 9.89
N ASN A 244 -0.32 14.81 10.48
CA ASN A 244 -1.23 15.91 10.84
C ASN A 244 -0.89 16.56 12.20
N ALA A 245 0.19 16.16 12.87
CA ALA A 245 0.56 16.75 14.16
C ALA A 245 0.77 18.27 14.01
N ASN A 246 0.12 19.03 14.90
CA ASN A 246 0.20 20.49 15.01
C ASN A 246 -0.23 21.30 13.77
N ILE A 247 -0.93 20.72 12.80
CA ILE A 247 -1.42 21.46 11.63
C ILE A 247 -2.53 22.46 12.01
N ASP A 248 -2.58 23.60 11.33
CA ASP A 248 -3.72 24.53 11.41
C ASP A 248 -4.78 24.07 10.40
N THR A 249 -5.85 23.44 10.89
CA THR A 249 -6.94 22.90 10.05
C THR A 249 -7.72 23.96 9.28
N ARG A 250 -7.50 25.25 9.56
CA ARG A 250 -8.04 26.37 8.77
C ARG A 250 -7.21 26.67 7.52
N LYS A 251 -5.99 26.14 7.43
CA LYS A 251 -5.05 26.37 6.32
C LYS A 251 -4.75 25.09 5.55
N GLU A 252 -4.77 23.95 6.22
CA GLU A 252 -4.43 22.66 5.66
C GLU A 252 -5.50 21.62 6.01
N ARG A 253 -5.85 20.79 5.04
CA ARG A 253 -6.81 19.70 5.24
C ARG A 253 -6.17 18.56 6.06
N ALA A 254 -6.82 18.19 7.16
CA ALA A 254 -6.48 17.02 7.96
C ALA A 254 -7.07 15.76 7.32
N TRP A 255 -6.39 15.19 6.32
CA TRP A 255 -6.87 13.98 5.66
C TRP A 255 -6.98 12.80 6.63
N ARG A 256 -8.04 12.00 6.45
CA ARG A 256 -8.20 10.66 7.02
C ARG A 256 -8.01 9.62 5.92
N TRP A 257 -7.65 8.40 6.29
CA TRP A 257 -7.45 7.30 5.35
C TRP A 257 -8.24 6.09 5.81
N LEU A 258 -8.93 5.39 4.90
CA LEU A 258 -9.76 4.23 5.25
C LEU A 258 -9.32 3.02 4.43
N LYS A 259 -9.23 1.86 5.09
CA LYS A 259 -8.93 0.58 4.45
C LYS A 259 -10.21 -0.21 4.18
N MET A 260 -10.32 -0.71 2.96
CA MET A 260 -11.25 -1.77 2.58
C MET A 260 -10.50 -2.95 1.93
N ALA A 261 -11.13 -4.10 1.86
CA ALA A 261 -10.60 -5.26 1.14
C ALA A 261 -11.71 -6.02 0.41
N CYS A 262 -11.33 -6.72 -0.66
CA CYS A 262 -12.19 -7.61 -1.41
C CYS A 262 -11.40 -8.87 -1.81
N GLY A 263 -12.07 -9.88 -2.34
CA GLY A 263 -11.42 -11.04 -2.94
C GLY A 263 -11.31 -12.23 -1.99
N GLU A 264 -10.15 -12.88 -1.94
CA GLU A 264 -9.98 -14.13 -1.21
C GLU A 264 -9.82 -13.92 0.30
N ASN A 265 -9.09 -12.88 0.72
CA ASN A 265 -8.75 -12.71 2.12
C ASN A 265 -9.99 -12.58 3.04
N PRO A 266 -10.96 -11.67 2.79
CA PRO A 266 -12.13 -11.56 3.63
C PRO A 266 -13.01 -12.80 3.54
N LYS A 267 -13.36 -13.25 2.33
CA LYS A 267 -14.25 -14.41 2.16
C LYS A 267 -13.68 -15.69 2.82
N ASN A 268 -12.36 -15.91 2.79
CA ASN A 268 -11.76 -17.12 3.35
C ASN A 268 -11.84 -17.11 4.88
N LEU A 269 -11.55 -15.98 5.52
CA LEU A 269 -11.68 -15.85 6.98
C LEU A 269 -13.12 -16.13 7.43
N TYR A 270 -14.11 -15.41 6.87
CA TYR A 270 -15.49 -15.52 7.35
C TYR A 270 -16.17 -16.83 6.91
N SER A 271 -15.77 -17.41 5.77
CA SER A 271 -16.17 -18.78 5.40
C SER A 271 -15.71 -19.82 6.43
N SER A 272 -14.46 -19.74 6.92
CA SER A 272 -13.97 -20.65 7.99
C SER A 272 -14.81 -20.55 9.28
N ARG A 273 -15.45 -19.39 9.49
CA ARG A 273 -16.33 -19.10 10.63
C ARG A 273 -17.82 -19.29 10.34
N LYS A 274 -18.17 -19.78 9.15
CA LYS A 274 -19.56 -19.95 8.68
C LYS A 274 -20.37 -18.64 8.75
N GLN A 275 -19.72 -17.52 8.46
CA GLN A 275 -20.28 -16.17 8.50
C GLN A 275 -20.15 -15.49 7.13
N ILE A 276 -21.09 -14.61 6.79
CA ILE A 276 -20.96 -13.74 5.60
C ILE A 276 -19.80 -12.75 5.80
N PRO A 277 -18.97 -12.46 4.77
CA PRO A 277 -18.98 -13.00 3.41
C PRO A 277 -18.30 -14.36 3.27
N THR A 278 -18.90 -15.27 2.52
CA THR A 278 -18.24 -16.52 2.06
C THR A 278 -17.99 -16.52 0.55
N THR A 279 -18.49 -15.50 -0.14
CA THR A 279 -18.41 -15.32 -1.60
C THR A 279 -18.26 -13.84 -1.92
N ARG A 280 -17.70 -13.53 -3.09
CA ARG A 280 -17.63 -12.14 -3.62
C ARG A 280 -19.01 -11.49 -3.80
N LEU A 281 -20.06 -12.29 -4.00
CA LEU A 281 -21.45 -11.81 -4.00
C LEU A 281 -21.85 -11.28 -2.62
N GLY A 282 -21.51 -12.04 -1.57
CA GLY A 282 -21.70 -11.63 -0.18
C GLY A 282 -20.88 -10.40 0.18
N GLU A 283 -19.65 -10.30 -0.32
CA GLU A 283 -18.80 -9.10 -0.16
C GLU A 283 -19.47 -7.86 -0.75
N ALA A 284 -19.86 -7.94 -2.02
CA ALA A 284 -20.52 -6.83 -2.72
C ALA A 284 -21.85 -6.43 -2.07
N TRP A 285 -22.63 -7.40 -1.55
CA TRP A 285 -23.86 -7.10 -0.81
C TRP A 285 -23.57 -6.36 0.51
N LEU A 286 -22.56 -6.77 1.28
CA LEU A 286 -22.19 -6.10 2.52
C LEU A 286 -21.71 -4.67 2.29
N PHE A 287 -20.88 -4.44 1.27
CA PHE A 287 -20.51 -3.08 0.88
C PHE A 287 -21.74 -2.21 0.62
N ARG A 288 -22.64 -2.66 -0.26
CA ARG A 288 -23.88 -1.93 -0.59
C ARG A 288 -24.74 -1.67 0.64
N LYS A 289 -24.93 -2.68 1.49
CA LYS A 289 -25.74 -2.56 2.71
C LYS A 289 -25.23 -1.46 3.62
N TYR A 290 -23.92 -1.40 3.87
CA TYR A 290 -23.36 -0.43 4.80
C TYR A 290 -23.18 0.95 4.20
N PHE A 291 -22.89 1.06 2.90
CA PHE A 291 -22.93 2.35 2.22
C PHE A 291 -24.35 2.93 2.15
N ALA A 292 -25.38 2.11 1.95
CA ALA A 292 -26.78 2.57 2.02
C ALA A 292 -27.15 3.09 3.41
N LYS A 293 -26.69 2.42 4.48
CA LYS A 293 -26.85 2.92 5.86
C LYS A 293 -26.14 4.25 6.07
N ALA A 294 -24.87 4.36 5.64
CA ALA A 294 -24.10 5.60 5.74
C ALA A 294 -24.73 6.74 4.94
N GLN A 295 -25.24 6.48 3.74
CA GLN A 295 -25.94 7.46 2.92
C GLN A 295 -27.23 7.95 3.61
N ALA A 296 -28.01 7.05 4.21
CA ALA A 296 -29.20 7.41 4.98
C ALA A 296 -28.85 8.26 6.21
N LEU A 297 -27.75 7.96 6.91
CA LEU A 297 -27.28 8.78 8.03
C LEU A 297 -26.81 10.16 7.55
N LYS A 298 -26.03 10.22 6.47
CA LYS A 298 -25.59 11.47 5.84
C LYS A 298 -26.80 12.35 5.49
N GLN A 299 -27.84 11.78 4.89
CA GLN A 299 -29.07 12.51 4.56
C GLN A 299 -29.76 13.06 5.81
N LYS A 300 -29.92 12.25 6.86
CA LYS A 300 -30.50 12.72 8.14
C LYS A 300 -29.71 13.88 8.74
N GLN A 301 -28.39 13.84 8.67
CA GLN A 301 -27.53 14.94 9.13
C GLN A 301 -27.75 16.20 8.29
N ASP A 302 -27.77 16.07 6.97
CA ASP A 302 -27.98 17.19 6.04
C ASP A 302 -29.37 17.83 6.27
N ASP A 303 -30.42 17.02 6.42
CA ASP A 303 -31.79 17.47 6.73
C ASP A 303 -31.86 18.19 8.09
N TRP A 304 -31.19 17.65 9.12
CA TRP A 304 -31.12 18.29 10.43
C TRP A 304 -30.42 19.65 10.34
N CYS A 305 -29.30 19.74 9.62
CA CYS A 305 -28.58 21.00 9.42
C CYS A 305 -29.41 22.04 8.67
N ASN A 306 -30.13 21.63 7.63
CA ASN A 306 -31.03 22.49 6.87
C ASN A 306 -32.21 22.99 7.72
N ALA A 307 -32.74 22.15 8.61
CA ALA A 307 -33.79 22.54 9.54
C ALA A 307 -33.26 23.51 10.60
N ALA A 308 -32.10 23.24 11.20
CA ALA A 308 -31.48 24.09 12.20
C ALA A 308 -31.13 25.49 11.66
N ALA A 309 -30.69 25.58 10.40
CA ALA A 309 -30.36 26.84 9.74
C ALA A 309 -31.58 27.77 9.50
N LYS A 310 -32.81 27.24 9.54
CA LYS A 310 -34.06 28.01 9.36
C LYS A 310 -34.66 28.53 10.66
N LEU A 311 -34.13 28.09 11.81
CA LEU A 311 -34.66 28.48 13.11
C LEU A 311 -34.13 29.85 13.55
N SER A 312 -34.96 30.61 14.25
CA SER A 312 -34.52 31.83 14.92
C SER A 312 -33.66 31.51 16.15
N ASN A 313 -32.91 32.50 16.66
CA ASN A 313 -32.05 32.34 17.85
C ASN A 313 -32.79 31.95 19.15
N ARG A 314 -34.14 31.94 19.14
CA ARG A 314 -34.99 31.56 20.26
C ARG A 314 -35.60 30.17 20.10
N GLU A 315 -35.32 29.49 18.99
CA GLU A 315 -35.86 28.18 18.63
C GLU A 315 -34.73 27.15 18.57
N GLN A 316 -35.09 25.89 18.80
CA GLN A 316 -34.18 24.75 18.59
C GLN A 316 -34.97 23.54 18.10
N LEU A 317 -34.27 22.62 17.45
CA LEU A 317 -34.85 21.32 17.08
C LEU A 317 -35.05 20.46 18.34
N SER A 318 -36.11 19.66 18.34
CA SER A 318 -36.43 18.72 19.43
C SER A 318 -35.59 17.43 19.38
N SER A 319 -34.93 17.16 18.25
CA SER A 319 -34.07 16.00 18.04
C SER A 319 -32.59 16.37 18.16
N TYR A 320 -31.77 15.42 18.65
CA TYR A 320 -30.30 15.53 18.54
C TYR A 320 -29.86 15.52 17.08
N PHE A 321 -28.66 16.05 16.82
CA PHE A 321 -27.97 15.82 15.57
C PHE A 321 -27.82 14.29 15.36
N PRO A 322 -28.17 13.74 14.19
CA PRO A 322 -28.11 12.29 13.96
C PRO A 322 -26.68 11.78 13.90
N GLU A 323 -26.35 10.82 14.76
CA GLU A 323 -25.02 10.24 14.88
C GLU A 323 -25.07 8.72 15.00
N ASP A 324 -24.08 8.06 14.42
CA ASP A 324 -23.80 6.65 14.56
C ASP A 324 -22.29 6.47 14.43
N LEU A 325 -21.65 6.05 15.52
CA LEU A 325 -20.19 5.91 15.56
C LEU A 325 -19.70 4.83 14.58
N GLU A 326 -20.47 3.77 14.35
CA GLU A 326 -20.08 2.70 13.44
C GLU A 326 -20.07 3.14 11.97
N LEU A 327 -20.84 4.17 11.63
CA LEU A 327 -20.98 4.67 10.26
C LEU A 327 -20.21 5.97 10.00
N GLU A 328 -19.60 6.56 11.03
CA GLU A 328 -18.98 7.89 10.95
C GLU A 328 -17.90 7.97 9.85
N SER A 329 -16.95 7.04 9.82
CA SER A 329 -15.90 7.00 8.78
C SER A 329 -16.47 6.80 7.37
N LEU A 330 -17.58 6.07 7.23
CA LEU A 330 -18.25 5.89 5.92
C LEU A 330 -18.98 7.17 5.50
N VAL A 331 -19.62 7.87 6.43
CA VAL A 331 -20.22 9.19 6.16
C VAL A 331 -19.14 10.19 5.76
N ALA A 332 -18.00 10.22 6.46
CA ALA A 332 -16.86 11.06 6.11
C ALA A 332 -16.32 10.74 4.71
N LEU A 333 -16.24 9.47 4.33
CA LEU A 333 -15.89 9.06 2.96
C LEU A 333 -16.92 9.56 1.93
N LEU A 334 -18.22 9.45 2.20
CA LEU A 334 -19.29 9.96 1.32
C LEU A 334 -19.29 11.49 1.20
N ARG A 335 -18.71 12.20 2.18
CA ARG A 335 -18.49 13.65 2.13
C ARG A 335 -17.18 14.04 1.43
N GLY A 336 -16.30 13.08 1.17
CA GLY A 336 -15.01 13.29 0.50
C GLY A 336 -13.87 13.67 1.46
N ASP A 337 -14.03 13.42 2.76
CA ASP A 337 -13.06 13.74 3.83
C ASP A 337 -12.01 12.63 4.06
N VAL A 338 -12.17 11.51 3.37
CA VAL A 338 -11.38 10.30 3.57
C VAL A 338 -10.79 9.82 2.25
N LYS A 339 -9.50 9.48 2.26
CA LYS A 339 -8.80 8.80 1.16
C LYS A 339 -8.98 7.28 1.29
N LEU A 340 -9.80 6.69 0.43
CA LEU A 340 -10.09 5.26 0.44
C LEU A 340 -8.98 4.44 -0.24
N ASN A 341 -8.44 3.46 0.50
CA ASN A 341 -7.44 2.50 0.07
C ASN A 341 -8.04 1.09 0.08
N ILE A 342 -7.94 0.35 -1.02
CA ILE A 342 -8.68 -0.91 -1.19
C ILE A 342 -7.75 -2.05 -1.58
N HIS A 343 -7.63 -3.08 -0.75
CA HIS A 343 -7.01 -4.35 -1.13
C HIS A 343 -7.90 -5.10 -2.12
N CYS A 344 -7.46 -5.25 -3.36
CA CYS A 344 -8.13 -6.09 -4.36
C CYS A 344 -7.08 -6.60 -5.35
N HIS A 345 -7.11 -7.89 -5.67
CA HIS A 345 -6.14 -8.47 -6.61
C HIS A 345 -6.70 -8.59 -8.03
N GLU A 346 -7.92 -9.11 -8.17
CA GLU A 346 -8.47 -9.45 -9.49
C GLU A 346 -9.10 -8.25 -10.22
N ALA A 347 -9.13 -8.33 -11.55
CA ALA A 347 -9.68 -7.29 -12.41
C ALA A 347 -11.18 -7.06 -12.15
N TYR A 348 -11.97 -8.13 -12.02
CA TYR A 348 -13.41 -8.01 -11.76
C TYR A 348 -13.71 -7.54 -10.32
N ASP A 349 -12.79 -7.78 -9.39
CA ASP A 349 -12.83 -7.29 -8.01
C ASP A 349 -12.62 -5.75 -8.00
N THR A 350 -11.62 -5.28 -8.76
CA THR A 350 -11.40 -3.85 -9.04
C THR A 350 -12.61 -3.19 -9.70
N GLU A 351 -13.17 -3.81 -10.74
CA GLU A 351 -14.37 -3.29 -11.43
C GLU A 351 -15.59 -3.22 -10.49
N THR A 352 -15.74 -4.19 -9.58
CA THR A 352 -16.81 -4.20 -8.58
C THR A 352 -16.72 -2.97 -7.68
N MET A 353 -15.53 -2.63 -7.21
CA MET A 353 -15.35 -1.44 -6.36
C MET A 353 -15.56 -0.13 -7.13
N ILE A 354 -15.21 -0.08 -8.42
CA ILE A 354 -15.54 1.07 -9.30
C ILE A 354 -17.07 1.21 -9.49
N ARG A 355 -17.81 0.11 -9.61
CA ARG A 355 -19.28 0.16 -9.67
C ARG A 355 -19.87 0.68 -8.36
N ILE A 356 -19.42 0.16 -7.22
CA ILE A 356 -19.92 0.57 -5.90
C ILE A 356 -19.60 2.05 -5.64
N SER A 357 -18.41 2.55 -6.01
CA SER A 357 -18.08 3.97 -5.88
C SER A 357 -18.96 4.87 -6.76
N SER A 358 -19.36 4.35 -7.92
CA SER A 358 -20.34 5.00 -8.79
C SER A 358 -21.74 5.04 -8.16
N GLU A 359 -22.21 3.91 -7.63
CA GLU A 359 -23.53 3.74 -6.97
C GLU A 359 -23.71 4.68 -5.77
N PHE A 360 -22.70 4.83 -4.91
CA PHE A 360 -22.80 5.62 -3.67
C PHE A 360 -22.11 6.98 -3.72
N ASN A 361 -21.49 7.33 -4.85
CA ASN A 361 -20.85 8.61 -5.06
C ASN A 361 -19.70 8.96 -4.12
N PHE A 362 -18.69 8.09 -4.07
CA PHE A 362 -17.40 8.36 -3.42
C PHE A 362 -16.22 8.13 -4.39
N THR A 363 -15.04 8.61 -4.03
CA THR A 363 -13.79 8.44 -4.81
C THR A 363 -12.89 7.36 -4.20
N ILE A 364 -12.08 6.71 -5.03
CA ILE A 364 -11.09 5.71 -4.59
C ILE A 364 -9.69 6.32 -4.73
N ALA A 365 -8.94 6.44 -3.64
CA ALA A 365 -7.59 6.99 -3.69
C ALA A 365 -6.62 5.99 -4.32
N ALA A 366 -6.66 4.73 -3.86
CA ALA A 366 -5.82 3.68 -4.40
C ALA A 366 -6.44 2.28 -4.31
N ILE A 367 -6.11 1.45 -5.30
CA ILE A 367 -6.31 0.00 -5.26
C ILE A 367 -4.95 -0.64 -5.04
N HIS A 368 -4.86 -1.40 -3.95
CA HIS A 368 -3.67 -2.06 -3.48
C HIS A 368 -3.59 -3.47 -4.05
N HIS A 369 -2.37 -3.92 -4.35
CA HIS A 369 -2.01 -5.16 -5.02
C HIS A 369 -2.39 -5.17 -6.50
N ALA A 370 -3.68 -5.14 -6.81
CA ALA A 370 -4.24 -4.99 -8.16
C ALA A 370 -3.60 -5.92 -9.21
N SER A 371 -3.26 -7.16 -8.80
CA SER A 371 -2.40 -8.08 -9.52
C SER A 371 -2.82 -8.33 -10.97
N SER A 372 -4.12 -8.36 -11.29
CA SER A 372 -4.62 -8.52 -12.67
C SER A 372 -5.34 -7.29 -13.23
N ALA A 373 -5.38 -6.18 -12.49
CA ALA A 373 -6.10 -4.96 -12.93
C ALA A 373 -5.50 -4.31 -14.20
N TYR A 374 -4.26 -4.66 -14.57
CA TYR A 374 -3.63 -4.22 -15.82
C TYR A 374 -4.37 -4.73 -17.07
N MET A 375 -5.23 -5.73 -16.92
CA MET A 375 -6.08 -6.27 -17.99
C MET A 375 -7.29 -5.38 -18.30
N ILE A 376 -7.61 -4.41 -17.43
CA ILE A 376 -8.82 -3.59 -17.52
C ILE A 376 -8.53 -2.08 -17.42
N THR A 377 -7.36 -1.63 -17.90
CA THR A 377 -6.96 -0.21 -17.87
C THR A 377 -8.02 0.71 -18.51
N ASP A 378 -8.61 0.29 -19.62
CA ASP A 378 -9.71 1.01 -20.28
C ASP A 378 -10.94 1.19 -19.40
N ILE A 379 -11.29 0.17 -18.62
CA ILE A 379 -12.43 0.23 -17.69
C ILE A 379 -12.11 1.19 -16.55
N ILE A 380 -10.91 1.11 -15.98
CA ILE A 380 -10.46 2.01 -14.92
C ILE A 380 -10.56 3.46 -15.38
N LYS A 381 -9.99 3.79 -16.56
CA LYS A 381 -10.02 5.15 -17.10
C LYS A 381 -11.42 5.67 -17.41
N LYS A 382 -12.27 4.82 -18.01
CA LYS A 382 -13.60 5.25 -18.49
C LYS A 382 -14.64 5.32 -17.40
N ARG A 383 -14.55 4.47 -16.36
CA ARG A 383 -15.61 4.28 -15.36
C ARG A 383 -15.26 4.77 -13.96
N ALA A 384 -13.98 4.94 -13.62
CA ALA A 384 -13.63 5.53 -12.33
C ALA A 384 -13.99 7.02 -12.28
N LYS A 385 -14.46 7.49 -11.12
CA LYS A 385 -14.81 8.91 -10.89
C LYS A 385 -13.60 9.83 -10.78
N ASN A 386 -12.43 9.26 -10.53
CA ASN A 386 -11.18 9.99 -10.32
C ASN A 386 -10.01 9.12 -10.80
N ASN A 387 -8.83 9.71 -10.94
CA ASN A 387 -7.61 8.96 -11.21
C ASN A 387 -7.26 8.11 -9.98
N ILE A 388 -7.50 6.80 -10.10
CA ILE A 388 -7.16 5.81 -9.08
C ILE A 388 -5.68 5.47 -9.20
N THR A 389 -4.96 5.48 -8.07
CA THR A 389 -3.58 4.98 -8.00
C THR A 389 -3.56 3.47 -7.84
N ILE A 390 -2.70 2.79 -8.59
CA ILE A 390 -2.44 1.36 -8.43
C ILE A 390 -1.21 1.19 -7.54
N ALA A 391 -1.42 0.75 -6.30
CA ALA A 391 -0.34 0.50 -5.35
C ALA A 391 0.03 -0.98 -5.35
N MET A 392 1.07 -1.38 -6.07
CA MET A 392 1.34 -2.79 -6.37
C MET A 392 2.76 -3.22 -6.02
N PHE A 393 2.99 -4.54 -6.02
CA PHE A 393 4.33 -5.08 -6.14
C PHE A 393 4.72 -5.16 -7.62
N PRO A 394 5.96 -4.81 -7.98
CA PRO A 394 6.49 -4.94 -9.34
C PRO A 394 6.74 -6.39 -9.74
N GLU A 395 6.99 -7.30 -8.79
CA GLU A 395 7.27 -8.71 -9.12
C GLU A 395 6.56 -9.76 -8.24
N LEU A 396 5.99 -9.39 -7.09
CA LEU A 396 5.46 -10.39 -6.15
C LEU A 396 4.08 -10.86 -6.61
N TRP A 397 4.03 -12.02 -7.27
CA TRP A 397 2.80 -12.62 -7.79
C TRP A 397 2.79 -14.15 -7.63
N GLY A 398 1.64 -14.79 -7.89
CA GLY A 398 1.57 -16.27 -7.98
C GLY A 398 1.54 -17.04 -6.66
N HIS A 399 1.51 -16.36 -5.52
CA HIS A 399 1.39 -16.99 -4.19
C HIS A 399 -0.06 -17.33 -3.82
N LYS A 400 -1.06 -16.66 -4.40
CA LYS A 400 -2.51 -16.92 -4.27
C LYS A 400 -3.16 -17.00 -5.64
N MET A 401 -4.34 -17.60 -5.73
CA MET A 401 -5.08 -17.69 -6.98
C MET A 401 -5.39 -16.28 -7.52
N GLU A 402 -5.95 -15.39 -6.72
CA GLU A 402 -6.21 -14.00 -7.14
C GLU A 402 -4.96 -13.20 -7.54
N ALA A 403 -3.77 -13.61 -7.08
CA ALA A 403 -2.49 -13.01 -7.45
C ALA A 403 -1.80 -13.74 -8.61
N PHE A 404 -2.38 -14.83 -9.13
CA PHE A 404 -1.72 -15.72 -10.09
C PHE A 404 -1.46 -15.07 -11.44
N HIS A 405 -2.33 -14.16 -11.86
CA HIS A 405 -2.20 -13.43 -13.12
C HIS A 405 -1.28 -12.21 -13.07
N GLY A 406 -0.56 -11.99 -11.96
CA GLY A 406 0.43 -10.92 -11.86
C GLY A 406 1.51 -10.99 -12.94
N SER A 407 2.08 -9.83 -13.26
CA SER A 407 3.03 -9.64 -14.35
C SER A 407 4.02 -8.53 -14.01
N THR A 408 5.30 -8.77 -14.25
CA THR A 408 6.37 -7.76 -14.08
C THR A 408 6.27 -6.60 -15.07
N LYS A 409 5.47 -6.75 -16.14
CA LYS A 409 5.18 -5.70 -17.12
C LYS A 409 4.00 -4.81 -16.72
N ALA A 410 3.23 -5.19 -15.70
CA ALA A 410 2.03 -4.46 -15.31
C ALA A 410 2.28 -2.98 -14.96
N PRO A 411 3.38 -2.59 -14.25
CA PRO A 411 3.66 -1.18 -13.99
C PRO A 411 3.74 -0.34 -15.27
N LYS A 412 4.44 -0.84 -16.30
CA LYS A 412 4.55 -0.15 -17.59
C LYS A 412 3.20 -0.06 -18.31
N ILE A 413 2.40 -1.13 -18.30
CA ILE A 413 1.06 -1.13 -18.92
C ILE A 413 0.16 -0.05 -18.30
N PHE A 414 0.19 0.12 -16.97
CA PHE A 414 -0.58 1.18 -16.31
C PHE A 414 -0.06 2.58 -16.66
N VAL A 415 1.25 2.78 -16.62
CA VAL A 415 1.86 4.08 -16.95
C VAL A 415 1.62 4.48 -18.41
N ASP A 416 1.76 3.55 -19.36
CA ASP A 416 1.44 3.77 -20.78
C ASP A 416 -0.05 4.10 -20.96
N ALA A 417 -0.93 3.55 -20.10
CA ALA A 417 -2.34 3.90 -20.04
C ALA A 417 -2.63 5.22 -19.29
N GLN A 418 -1.63 5.93 -18.75
CA GLN A 418 -1.79 7.12 -17.92
C GLN A 418 -2.50 6.87 -16.59
N ILE A 419 -2.35 5.67 -16.03
CA ILE A 419 -2.82 5.30 -14.70
C ILE A 419 -1.63 5.38 -13.73
N PRO A 420 -1.71 6.16 -12.64
CA PRO A 420 -0.61 6.31 -11.71
C PRO A 420 -0.31 5.00 -10.97
N VAL A 421 0.98 4.67 -10.85
CA VAL A 421 1.48 3.48 -10.15
C VAL A 421 2.32 3.91 -8.97
N ALA A 422 2.07 3.29 -7.81
CA ALA A 422 2.91 3.37 -6.63
C ALA A 422 3.44 1.98 -6.26
N PHE A 423 4.65 1.92 -5.72
CA PHE A 423 5.19 0.71 -5.10
C PHE A 423 5.05 0.81 -3.59
N LYS A 424 4.82 -0.34 -2.95
CA LYS A 424 4.55 -0.43 -1.52
C LYS A 424 5.22 -1.65 -0.91
N SER A 425 5.47 -1.60 0.39
CA SER A 425 6.11 -2.71 1.10
C SER A 425 5.13 -3.79 1.56
N ASP A 426 3.91 -3.38 1.95
CA ASP A 426 2.99 -4.25 2.69
C ASP A 426 3.63 -4.80 3.97
N HIS A 427 4.48 -4.01 4.62
CA HIS A 427 5.27 -4.46 5.75
C HIS A 427 4.37 -5.15 6.77
N ASP A 428 4.66 -6.39 7.17
CA ASP A 428 5.93 -7.10 7.07
C ASP A 428 6.06 -8.15 5.94
N VAL A 429 5.14 -8.18 4.95
CA VAL A 429 5.25 -9.10 3.80
C VAL A 429 6.57 -8.87 3.04
N SER A 430 6.93 -7.61 2.82
CA SER A 430 8.30 -7.22 2.48
C SER A 430 8.84 -6.22 3.50
N ASN A 431 10.15 -6.21 3.69
CA ASN A 431 10.78 -5.23 4.57
C ASN A 431 10.70 -3.83 3.94
N ALA A 432 9.99 -2.88 4.56
CA ALA A 432 9.84 -1.52 4.04
C ALA A 432 11.17 -0.76 3.93
N GLN A 433 12.21 -1.18 4.66
CA GLN A 433 13.58 -0.69 4.43
C GLN A 433 14.02 -0.85 2.97
N ASN A 434 13.48 -1.84 2.25
CA ASN A 434 13.86 -2.14 0.87
C ASN A 434 12.90 -1.52 -0.17
N LEU A 435 12.09 -0.51 0.19
CA LEU A 435 11.12 0.07 -0.73
C LEU A 435 11.76 0.59 -2.04
N ALA A 436 12.99 1.12 -1.98
CA ALA A 436 13.74 1.54 -3.18
C ALA A 436 14.02 0.38 -4.15
N TYR A 437 14.14 -0.86 -3.64
CA TYR A 437 14.33 -2.03 -4.47
C TYR A 437 13.07 -2.38 -5.27
N GLU A 438 11.88 -2.02 -4.80
CA GLU A 438 10.65 -2.16 -5.60
C GLU A 438 10.74 -1.30 -6.87
N ALA A 439 11.16 -0.03 -6.72
CA ALA A 439 11.39 0.84 -7.87
C ALA A 439 12.51 0.32 -8.79
N ALA A 440 13.62 -0.17 -8.23
CA ALA A 440 14.72 -0.75 -9.00
C ALA A 440 14.29 -1.99 -9.81
N LYS A 441 13.44 -2.85 -9.23
CA LYS A 441 12.87 -4.02 -9.91
C LYS A 441 11.97 -3.60 -11.07
N ALA A 442 11.11 -2.60 -10.88
CA ALA A 442 10.29 -2.08 -11.97
C ALA A 442 11.11 -1.46 -13.10
N TYR A 443 12.14 -0.69 -12.76
CA TYR A 443 13.10 -0.13 -13.71
C TYR A 443 13.78 -1.23 -14.53
N HIS A 444 14.23 -2.29 -13.86
CA HIS A 444 14.80 -3.48 -14.52
C HIS A 444 13.84 -4.13 -15.53
N TYR A 445 12.55 -4.18 -15.23
CA TYR A 445 11.52 -4.75 -16.12
C TYR A 445 10.95 -3.76 -17.15
N GLY A 446 11.56 -2.59 -17.32
CA GLY A 446 11.31 -1.68 -18.44
C GLY A 446 10.44 -0.47 -18.12
N LEU A 447 10.16 -0.19 -16.86
CA LEU A 447 9.65 1.13 -16.45
C LEU A 447 10.80 2.15 -16.54
N ASP A 448 10.55 3.40 -16.95
CA ASP A 448 11.61 4.41 -16.99
C ASP A 448 12.00 4.92 -15.59
N GLU A 449 13.17 5.57 -15.52
CA GLU A 449 13.77 6.06 -14.27
C GLU A 449 12.84 7.01 -13.52
N HIS A 450 12.20 7.94 -14.25
CA HIS A 450 11.34 8.95 -13.65
C HIS A 450 10.11 8.32 -13.03
N HIS A 451 9.37 7.49 -13.76
CA HIS A 451 8.18 6.82 -13.23
C HIS A 451 8.54 5.86 -12.09
N SER A 452 9.69 5.18 -12.15
CA SER A 452 10.16 4.30 -11.09
C SER A 452 10.41 5.05 -9.77
N LEU A 453 11.08 6.20 -9.82
CA LEU A 453 11.30 7.03 -8.62
C LEU A 453 10.02 7.71 -8.14
N ALA A 454 9.18 8.19 -9.06
CA ALA A 454 7.89 8.80 -8.71
C ALA A 454 6.95 7.82 -7.99
N ALA A 455 7.00 6.53 -8.34
CA ALA A 455 6.20 5.47 -7.73
C ALA A 455 6.48 5.22 -6.23
N ILE A 456 7.62 5.69 -5.71
CA ILE A 456 7.98 5.61 -4.28
C ILE A 456 8.11 6.99 -3.62
N THR A 457 7.73 8.08 -4.31
CA THR A 457 7.84 9.46 -3.83
C THR A 457 6.55 10.25 -4.09
N SER A 458 6.46 10.92 -5.25
CA SER A 458 5.39 11.88 -5.55
C SER A 458 4.03 11.25 -5.82
N VAL A 459 3.99 10.05 -6.42
CA VAL A 459 2.73 9.34 -6.71
C VAL A 459 2.02 8.90 -5.43
N PRO A 460 2.66 8.17 -4.49
CA PRO A 460 2.03 7.84 -3.21
C PRO A 460 1.67 9.09 -2.40
N ALA A 461 2.51 10.13 -2.37
CA ALA A 461 2.18 11.39 -1.70
C ALA A 461 0.87 12.00 -2.21
N LYS A 462 0.68 12.05 -3.53
CA LYS A 462 -0.54 12.55 -4.16
C LYS A 462 -1.77 11.68 -3.88
N ALA A 463 -1.62 10.36 -3.94
CA ALA A 463 -2.70 9.43 -3.61
C ALA A 463 -3.20 9.64 -2.17
N LEU A 464 -2.29 9.93 -1.25
CA LEU A 464 -2.60 10.22 0.15
C LEU A 464 -3.13 11.64 0.40
N GLY A 465 -3.13 12.52 -0.59
CA GLY A 465 -3.51 13.94 -0.45
C GLY A 465 -2.46 14.80 0.25
N LEU A 466 -1.19 14.39 0.18
CA LEU A 466 -0.04 15.02 0.85
C LEU A 466 1.00 15.59 -0.14
N ASP A 467 0.64 15.74 -1.41
CA ASP A 467 1.52 16.23 -2.47
C ASP A 467 1.86 17.72 -2.39
N HIS A 468 1.30 18.44 -1.42
CA HIS A 468 1.69 19.78 -1.01
C HIS A 468 2.79 19.80 0.07
N ARG A 469 3.12 18.65 0.67
CA ARG A 469 4.11 18.55 1.76
C ARG A 469 5.28 17.62 1.50
N ILE A 470 5.05 16.47 0.85
CA ILE A 470 6.05 15.40 0.75
C ILE A 470 6.13 14.82 -0.66
N GLY A 471 7.09 13.91 -0.85
CA GLY A 471 7.30 13.17 -2.10
C GLY A 471 8.00 13.97 -3.19
N GLN A 472 8.43 15.21 -2.90
CA GLN A 472 9.16 16.07 -3.83
C GLN A 472 10.19 16.93 -3.10
N ILE A 473 11.28 17.24 -3.79
CA ILE A 473 12.20 18.31 -3.38
C ILE A 473 11.71 19.58 -4.04
N SER A 474 10.98 20.40 -3.28
CA SER A 474 10.34 21.63 -3.75
C SER A 474 10.23 22.63 -2.60
N LEU A 475 10.24 23.92 -2.92
CA LEU A 475 10.21 24.98 -1.91
C LEU A 475 8.95 24.87 -1.04
N GLY A 476 9.10 24.97 0.29
CA GLY A 476 8.01 24.89 1.27
C GLY A 476 7.53 23.48 1.60
N PHE A 477 8.10 22.44 0.97
CA PHE A 477 7.85 21.04 1.34
C PHE A 477 8.56 20.70 2.64
N ASP A 478 8.09 19.69 3.35
CA ASP A 478 8.76 19.16 4.53
C ASP A 478 10.20 18.77 4.16
N ALA A 479 11.15 19.06 5.04
CA ALA A 479 12.58 18.72 4.86
C ALA A 479 12.85 17.22 5.05
N ASP A 480 12.19 16.42 4.22
CA ASP A 480 12.32 14.97 4.13
C ASP A 480 13.21 14.63 2.94
N VAL A 481 14.47 14.33 3.20
CA VAL A 481 15.52 14.22 2.18
C VAL A 481 16.42 13.03 2.48
N VAL A 482 16.81 12.30 1.44
CA VAL A 482 17.73 11.16 1.54
C VAL A 482 18.98 11.43 0.71
N VAL A 483 20.16 11.26 1.32
CA VAL A 483 21.45 11.31 0.64
C VAL A 483 21.91 9.88 0.37
N TRP A 484 22.21 9.55 -0.88
CA TRP A 484 22.56 8.19 -1.32
C TRP A 484 24.02 8.08 -1.72
N ASP A 485 24.62 6.90 -1.51
CA ASP A 485 25.98 6.61 -1.95
C ASP A 485 26.12 6.50 -3.47
N SER A 486 25.05 6.12 -4.15
CA SER A 486 24.96 5.83 -5.58
C SER A 486 23.54 6.13 -6.08
N HIS A 487 23.29 5.91 -7.36
CA HIS A 487 21.97 6.15 -7.93
C HIS A 487 20.91 5.26 -7.21
N PRO A 488 19.78 5.79 -6.73
CA PRO A 488 18.82 5.05 -5.89
C PRO A 488 18.18 3.82 -6.55
N LEU A 489 18.15 3.75 -7.88
CA LEU A 489 17.69 2.56 -8.62
C LEU A 489 18.78 1.51 -8.86
N SER A 490 20.02 1.75 -8.44
CA SER A 490 21.10 0.78 -8.54
C SER A 490 20.96 -0.30 -7.48
N LEU A 491 21.26 -1.55 -7.86
CA LEU A 491 21.29 -2.66 -6.91
C LEU A 491 22.31 -2.37 -5.80
N GLY A 492 21.87 -2.45 -4.55
CA GLY A 492 22.73 -2.17 -3.38
C GLY A 492 23.02 -0.68 -3.16
N ALA A 493 22.25 0.23 -3.76
CA ALA A 493 22.26 1.64 -3.35
C ALA A 493 21.85 1.77 -1.88
N THR A 494 22.59 2.57 -1.12
CA THR A 494 22.44 2.69 0.33
C THR A 494 22.24 4.16 0.72
N PRO A 495 21.20 4.48 1.52
CA PRO A 495 21.09 5.77 2.19
C PRO A 495 22.28 6.00 3.12
N LEU A 496 23.01 7.09 2.91
CA LEU A 496 24.09 7.52 3.80
C LEU A 496 23.56 8.35 4.97
N GLU A 497 22.52 9.15 4.75
CA GLU A 497 21.80 9.87 5.80
C GLU A 497 20.38 10.14 5.34
N VAL A 498 19.46 10.22 6.31
CA VAL A 498 18.04 10.48 6.11
C VAL A 498 17.64 11.63 7.00
N TYR A 499 17.05 12.66 6.42
CA TYR A 499 16.50 13.80 7.14
C TYR A 499 14.98 13.68 7.12
N ILE A 500 14.36 13.86 8.29
CA ILE A 500 12.90 13.89 8.44
C ILE A 500 12.56 15.14 9.25
N ASP A 501 11.65 15.98 8.74
CA ASP A 501 11.38 17.30 9.31
C ASP A 501 12.67 18.16 9.49
N GLY A 502 13.72 17.90 8.70
CA GLY A 502 15.03 18.56 8.79
C GLY A 502 15.99 17.99 9.84
N ILE A 503 15.62 16.90 10.52
CA ILE A 503 16.43 16.26 11.57
C ILE A 503 17.12 15.01 11.00
N PRO A 504 18.46 14.85 11.13
CA PRO A 504 19.16 13.64 10.69
C PRO A 504 18.79 12.43 11.56
N GLN A 505 18.68 11.24 10.94
CA GLN A 505 18.24 10.03 11.63
C GLN A 505 19.38 9.09 12.05
N PHE A 506 20.56 9.21 11.42
CA PHE A 506 21.68 8.26 11.59
C PHE A 506 23.00 8.86 12.09
N ASN A 507 23.09 10.17 12.33
CA ASN A 507 24.30 10.89 12.79
C ASN A 507 25.57 10.45 12.05
N THR A 508 25.44 10.29 10.72
CA THR A 508 26.53 9.84 9.87
C THR A 508 27.66 10.88 9.90
N SER A 509 28.91 10.42 10.08
CA SER A 509 30.06 11.32 10.10
C SER A 509 30.10 12.19 8.84
N LEU A 510 30.33 13.50 9.01
CA LEU A 510 30.47 14.44 7.91
C LEU A 510 31.53 14.01 6.90
N SER A 511 32.58 13.30 7.33
CA SER A 511 33.59 12.75 6.43
C SER A 511 33.00 11.73 5.46
N VAL A 512 32.09 10.86 5.90
CA VAL A 512 31.42 9.87 5.02
C VAL A 512 30.53 10.58 4.00
N LEU A 513 29.81 11.62 4.43
CA LEU A 513 29.00 12.44 3.52
C LEU A 513 29.85 13.25 2.54
N SER A 514 31.09 13.59 2.90
CA SER A 514 32.00 14.42 2.10
C SER A 514 33.06 13.66 1.31
N ASN A 515 33.17 12.33 1.48
CA ASN A 515 34.08 11.50 0.69
C ASN A 515 33.58 11.30 -0.73
N GLU A 516 34.49 11.13 -1.69
CA GLU A 516 34.12 10.71 -3.04
C GLU A 516 33.55 9.27 -3.04
N THR A 517 32.61 9.00 -3.94
CA THR A 517 31.99 7.69 -4.05
C THR A 517 33.02 6.64 -4.50
N SER A 518 33.30 5.64 -3.65
CA SER A 518 34.22 4.54 -3.97
C SER A 518 33.58 3.41 -4.79
N LYS A 519 32.24 3.34 -4.84
CA LYS A 519 31.54 2.43 -5.75
C LYS A 519 31.74 2.94 -7.17
N GLN A 520 32.61 2.27 -7.93
CA GLN A 520 32.68 2.45 -9.38
C GLN A 520 31.25 2.40 -9.92
N SER A 521 30.86 3.44 -10.66
CA SER A 521 29.67 3.38 -11.49
C SER A 521 29.78 2.12 -12.34
N LEU A 522 28.95 1.11 -12.07
CA LEU A 522 28.61 0.13 -13.10
C LEU A 522 28.27 0.97 -14.34
N SER A 523 28.94 0.68 -15.44
CA SER A 523 29.05 1.59 -16.59
C SER A 523 27.72 2.22 -16.99
N ASN A 524 27.76 3.45 -17.50
CA ASN A 524 26.67 4.10 -18.24
C ASN A 524 26.30 3.36 -19.55
N SER A 525 26.37 2.03 -19.58
CA SER A 525 25.65 1.25 -20.57
C SER A 525 24.17 1.39 -20.22
N THR A 526 23.56 2.46 -20.75
CA THR A 526 22.14 2.44 -21.08
C THR A 526 21.87 1.05 -21.63
N PRO A 527 21.02 0.23 -20.99
CA PRO A 527 20.58 -1.00 -21.62
C PRO A 527 20.04 -0.57 -22.97
N LYS A 528 20.64 -1.03 -24.09
CA LYS A 528 20.04 -0.85 -25.41
C LYS A 528 18.65 -1.44 -25.27
N SER A 529 17.64 -0.58 -25.10
CA SER A 529 16.36 -0.90 -24.46
C SER A 529 15.39 -1.59 -25.41
N ASP A 530 15.91 -2.42 -26.31
CA ASP A 530 15.10 -3.27 -27.16
C ASP A 530 15.19 -4.73 -26.70
N PHE A 531 15.02 -4.96 -25.39
CA PHE A 531 14.73 -6.29 -24.86
C PHE A 531 13.24 -6.63 -25.08
N THR A 532 12.73 -6.44 -26.29
CA THR A 532 11.62 -7.27 -26.73
C THR A 532 12.18 -8.68 -26.87
N ARG A 533 12.11 -9.49 -25.79
CA ARG A 533 12.31 -10.94 -25.88
C ARG A 533 11.29 -11.46 -26.89
N LYS A 534 11.67 -11.52 -28.17
CA LYS A 534 10.86 -12.13 -29.22
C LYS A 534 10.53 -13.53 -28.71
N PRO A 535 9.25 -13.96 -28.73
CA PRO A 535 8.90 -15.31 -28.31
C PRO A 535 9.77 -16.26 -29.12
N VAL A 536 10.60 -17.00 -28.38
CA VAL A 536 11.55 -17.93 -28.99
C VAL A 536 10.72 -18.95 -29.77
N LYS A 537 10.74 -18.88 -31.10
CA LYS A 537 10.41 -20.05 -31.94
C LYS A 537 11.24 -21.18 -31.36
N SER A 538 10.60 -22.28 -30.93
CA SER A 538 11.23 -23.46 -30.34
C SER A 538 12.62 -23.67 -30.93
N ARG A 539 13.68 -23.30 -30.21
CA ARG A 539 15.06 -23.43 -30.70
C ARG A 539 15.36 -24.92 -30.73
N THR A 540 15.62 -25.45 -31.92
CA THR A 540 15.73 -26.90 -32.19
C THR A 540 17.17 -27.40 -32.20
N THR A 541 18.17 -26.51 -32.12
CA THR A 541 19.58 -26.89 -32.23
C THR A 541 20.17 -27.20 -30.86
N SER A 542 20.79 -28.37 -30.73
CA SER A 542 21.54 -28.83 -29.54
C SER A 542 22.93 -28.18 -29.42
N SER A 543 23.39 -27.50 -30.48
CA SER A 543 24.73 -26.93 -30.62
C SER A 543 24.65 -25.43 -30.90
N ALA A 544 25.48 -24.63 -30.22
CA ALA A 544 25.51 -23.18 -30.32
C ALA A 544 26.94 -22.62 -30.18
N ILE A 545 27.22 -21.51 -30.83
CA ILE A 545 28.46 -20.73 -30.69
C ILE A 545 28.07 -19.37 -30.10
N LEU A 546 28.47 -19.11 -28.86
CA LEU A 546 28.34 -17.81 -28.23
C LEU A 546 29.64 -17.04 -28.50
N LYS A 547 29.57 -15.86 -29.11
CA LYS A 547 30.75 -15.05 -29.46
C LYS A 547 30.62 -13.63 -28.92
N ASN A 548 31.72 -12.86 -28.99
CA ASN A 548 31.83 -11.48 -28.52
C ASN A 548 31.44 -11.35 -27.04
N ILE A 549 31.96 -12.27 -26.22
CA ILE A 549 31.76 -12.27 -24.77
C ILE A 549 32.83 -11.37 -24.14
N ASP A 550 32.43 -10.48 -23.22
CA ASP A 550 33.34 -9.59 -22.51
C ASP A 550 33.98 -10.27 -21.30
N LYS A 551 33.13 -10.98 -20.53
CA LYS A 551 33.56 -11.70 -19.32
C LYS A 551 32.80 -13.00 -19.11
N ILE A 552 33.53 -14.06 -18.76
CA ILE A 552 32.99 -15.35 -18.34
C ILE A 552 33.38 -15.62 -16.89
N TYR A 553 32.40 -15.89 -16.05
CA TYR A 553 32.62 -16.43 -14.71
C TYR A 553 32.60 -17.96 -14.80
N VAL A 554 33.75 -18.60 -14.56
CA VAL A 554 33.87 -20.06 -14.65
C VAL A 554 33.59 -20.70 -13.30
N ASP A 555 34.27 -20.23 -12.26
CA ASP A 555 34.07 -20.66 -10.89
C ASP A 555 34.39 -19.53 -9.88
N LYS A 556 34.48 -19.86 -8.59
CA LYS A 556 34.74 -18.91 -7.50
C LYS A 556 36.01 -18.06 -7.69
N ASN A 557 37.04 -18.62 -8.33
CA ASN A 557 38.36 -18.00 -8.43
C ASN A 557 38.77 -17.71 -9.88
N HIS A 558 38.05 -18.24 -10.87
CA HIS A 558 38.42 -18.12 -12.28
C HIS A 558 37.41 -17.29 -13.06
N THR A 559 37.90 -16.19 -13.62
CA THR A 559 37.18 -15.34 -14.57
C THR A 559 38.01 -15.20 -15.83
N ILE A 560 37.39 -15.31 -17.00
CA ILE A 560 38.04 -15.07 -18.29
C ILE A 560 37.55 -13.72 -18.80
N SER A 561 38.47 -12.81 -19.05
CA SER A 561 38.23 -11.49 -19.66
C SER A 561 39.32 -11.21 -20.69
N SER A 562 39.01 -10.43 -21.73
CA SER A 562 39.95 -10.11 -22.81
C SER A 562 39.85 -8.64 -23.16
N GLU A 563 40.99 -7.93 -23.22
CA GLU A 563 41.05 -6.53 -23.68
C GLU A 563 40.91 -6.42 -25.21
N GLU A 564 41.23 -7.48 -25.94
CA GLU A 564 41.27 -7.52 -27.42
C GLU A 564 40.05 -8.21 -28.06
N GLY A 565 39.04 -8.53 -27.24
CA GLY A 565 37.67 -8.81 -27.66
C GLY A 565 37.53 -9.92 -28.70
N ASN A 566 37.42 -11.18 -28.26
CA ASN A 566 36.74 -12.26 -29.00
C ASN A 566 36.61 -13.54 -28.15
N ILE A 567 36.20 -13.43 -26.88
CA ILE A 567 35.92 -14.64 -26.09
C ILE A 567 34.69 -15.32 -26.68
N SER A 568 34.79 -16.63 -26.90
CA SER A 568 33.70 -17.46 -27.40
C SER A 568 33.48 -18.70 -26.51
N ILE A 569 32.26 -19.23 -26.54
CA ILE A 569 31.90 -20.53 -26.00
C ILE A 569 31.32 -21.36 -27.13
N ILE A 570 31.86 -22.57 -27.33
CA ILE A 570 31.30 -23.54 -28.28
C ILE A 570 30.58 -24.60 -27.47
N VAL A 571 29.27 -24.69 -27.67
CA VAL A 571 28.40 -25.73 -27.15
C VAL A 571 28.09 -26.70 -28.29
N LYS A 572 28.40 -27.97 -28.12
CA LYS A 572 28.03 -29.03 -29.05
C LYS A 572 27.23 -30.08 -28.31
N ASP A 573 26.03 -30.38 -28.81
CA ASP A 573 25.13 -31.37 -28.25
C ASP A 573 24.89 -31.21 -26.73
N GLY A 574 24.76 -29.95 -26.28
CA GLY A 574 24.58 -29.59 -24.87
C GLY A 574 25.85 -29.62 -24.01
N ILE A 575 27.02 -29.95 -24.58
CA ILE A 575 28.31 -30.00 -23.89
C ILE A 575 29.14 -28.79 -24.30
N ILE A 576 29.78 -28.12 -23.34
CA ILE A 576 30.74 -27.06 -23.64
C ILE A 576 32.05 -27.71 -24.10
N GLU A 577 32.39 -27.59 -25.39
CA GLU A 577 33.64 -28.11 -25.96
C GLU A 577 34.79 -27.12 -25.84
N CYS A 578 34.49 -25.82 -25.85
CA CYS A 578 35.52 -24.79 -25.75
C CYS A 578 35.02 -23.53 -25.04
N ILE A 579 35.91 -22.93 -24.25
CA ILE A 579 35.74 -21.61 -23.62
C ILE A 579 37.04 -20.84 -23.81
N GLY A 580 36.99 -19.65 -24.40
CA GLY A 580 38.13 -18.74 -24.46
C GLY A 580 38.28 -17.99 -25.78
N ILE A 581 39.44 -17.37 -25.96
CA ILE A 581 39.80 -16.55 -27.12
C ILE A 581 40.25 -17.37 -28.35
N ASN A 582 40.64 -18.63 -28.16
CA ASN A 582 41.20 -19.50 -29.20
C ASN A 582 40.28 -20.66 -29.58
N CYS A 583 38.97 -20.50 -29.44
CA CYS A 583 38.03 -21.54 -29.80
C CYS A 583 38.02 -21.76 -31.32
N MET A 584 38.50 -22.92 -31.76
CA MET A 584 38.45 -23.32 -33.16
C MET A 584 36.99 -23.53 -33.58
N ILE A 585 36.52 -22.69 -34.49
CA ILE A 585 35.16 -22.79 -35.00
C ILE A 585 35.04 -24.09 -35.82
N PRO A 586 34.08 -24.97 -35.50
CA PRO A 586 33.92 -26.26 -36.20
C PRO A 586 33.61 -26.05 -37.69
N SER A 587 34.15 -26.92 -38.54
CA SER A 587 34.07 -26.81 -40.01
C SER A 587 32.63 -26.83 -40.54
N ASN A 588 31.68 -27.41 -39.80
CA ASN A 588 30.26 -27.43 -40.14
C ASN A 588 29.46 -26.37 -39.36
N ILE A 589 29.76 -25.09 -39.57
CA ILE A 589 29.07 -23.96 -38.89
C ILE A 589 27.55 -24.00 -39.10
N SER A 590 27.09 -24.53 -40.24
CA SER A 590 25.67 -24.55 -40.59
C SER A 590 24.78 -25.32 -39.60
N SER A 591 25.35 -26.22 -38.80
CA SER A 591 24.64 -26.97 -37.74
C SER A 591 24.63 -26.27 -36.37
N TYR A 592 25.29 -25.12 -36.22
CA TYR A 592 25.37 -24.36 -34.97
C TYR A 592 24.52 -23.10 -35.03
N GLU A 593 23.81 -22.81 -33.93
CA GLU A 593 23.22 -21.48 -33.73
C GLU A 593 24.32 -20.50 -33.29
N ILE A 594 24.57 -19.45 -34.05
CA ILE A 594 25.53 -18.41 -33.66
C ILE A 594 24.79 -17.32 -32.88
N ILE A 595 25.23 -17.08 -31.65
CA ILE A 595 24.69 -16.06 -30.75
C ILE A 595 25.80 -15.05 -30.47
N ASP A 596 25.55 -13.81 -30.90
CA ASP A 596 26.42 -12.67 -30.60
C ASP A 596 25.97 -12.04 -29.29
N LEU A 597 26.86 -11.95 -28.29
CA LEU A 597 26.54 -11.34 -27.00
C LEU A 597 26.79 -9.83 -26.98
N GLU A 598 27.37 -9.25 -28.03
CA GLU A 598 27.67 -7.80 -28.12
C GLU A 598 28.38 -7.23 -26.88
N GLY A 599 29.36 -7.96 -26.34
CA GLY A 599 30.05 -7.58 -25.09
C GLY A 599 29.31 -8.01 -23.82
N GLY A 600 28.43 -9.00 -23.92
CA GLY A 600 27.70 -9.57 -22.80
C GLY A 600 28.55 -10.43 -21.87
N TYR A 601 27.97 -10.76 -20.73
CA TYR A 601 28.61 -11.51 -19.64
C TYR A 601 27.98 -12.90 -19.57
N VAL A 602 28.79 -13.93 -19.35
CA VAL A 602 28.30 -15.30 -19.14
C VAL A 602 28.59 -15.74 -17.72
N LEU A 603 27.56 -16.25 -17.04
CA LEU A 603 27.63 -16.83 -15.71
C LEU A 603 27.19 -18.30 -15.75
N PRO A 604 27.64 -19.14 -14.80
CA PRO A 604 27.03 -20.45 -14.59
C PRO A 604 25.54 -20.28 -14.31
N GLY A 605 24.73 -21.22 -14.78
CA GLY A 605 23.28 -21.20 -14.53
C GLY A 605 22.98 -21.15 -13.04
N ILE A 606 22.04 -20.29 -12.64
CA ILE A 606 21.67 -20.12 -11.24
C ILE A 606 21.01 -21.41 -10.73
N ILE A 607 21.36 -21.78 -9.50
CA ILE A 607 20.75 -22.91 -8.79
C ILE A 607 19.84 -22.34 -7.71
N ALA A 608 18.55 -22.67 -7.77
CA ALA A 608 17.60 -22.34 -6.71
C ALA A 608 17.42 -23.54 -5.77
N VAL A 609 17.33 -23.29 -4.47
CA VAL A 609 16.94 -24.29 -3.47
C VAL A 609 15.64 -23.82 -2.84
N SER A 610 14.54 -24.56 -3.05
CA SER A 610 13.21 -24.16 -2.58
C SER A 610 12.31 -25.37 -2.32
N PRO A 611 11.62 -25.46 -1.18
CA PRO A 611 10.72 -26.58 -0.88
C PRO A 611 9.43 -26.56 -1.71
N ALA A 612 9.05 -25.45 -2.34
CA ALA A 612 7.78 -25.34 -3.07
C ALA A 612 7.94 -25.41 -4.59
N LEU A 613 9.11 -25.01 -5.12
CA LEU A 613 9.29 -24.85 -6.56
C LEU A 613 9.19 -26.19 -7.31
N GLY A 614 8.12 -26.34 -8.09
CA GLY A 614 7.79 -27.58 -8.79
C GLY A 614 6.93 -28.57 -7.99
N LEU A 615 6.72 -28.36 -6.68
CA LEU A 615 5.80 -29.16 -5.85
C LEU A 615 4.45 -28.46 -5.61
N ALA A 616 4.42 -27.14 -5.69
CA ALA A 616 3.21 -26.32 -5.61
C ALA A 616 3.21 -25.28 -6.75
N GLU A 617 2.09 -25.18 -7.48
CA GLU A 617 1.93 -24.15 -8.51
C GLU A 617 1.44 -22.82 -7.90
N ILE A 618 0.59 -22.87 -6.87
CA ILE A 618 0.09 -21.70 -6.14
C ILE A 618 0.20 -22.01 -4.65
N GLU A 619 1.21 -21.43 -3.99
CA GLU A 619 1.59 -21.83 -2.62
C GLU A 619 0.45 -21.81 -1.60
N LEU A 620 -0.44 -20.81 -1.66
CA LEU A 620 -1.57 -20.65 -0.74
C LEU A 620 -2.87 -21.29 -1.24
N GLU A 621 -2.83 -22.04 -2.35
CA GLU A 621 -3.97 -22.84 -2.82
C GLU A 621 -3.60 -24.33 -2.73
N SER A 622 -4.14 -24.99 -1.71
CA SER A 622 -3.80 -26.38 -1.40
C SER A 622 -4.19 -27.34 -2.52
N SER A 623 -5.17 -27.00 -3.37
CA SER A 623 -5.51 -27.84 -4.53
C SER A 623 -4.44 -27.86 -5.63
N THR A 624 -3.41 -27.02 -5.52
CA THR A 624 -2.30 -26.97 -6.48
C THR A 624 -1.01 -27.63 -5.99
N SER A 625 -1.01 -28.18 -4.77
CA SER A 625 0.09 -28.97 -4.22
C SER A 625 -0.44 -30.34 -3.76
N ASP A 626 0.48 -31.28 -3.55
CA ASP A 626 0.14 -32.61 -3.01
C ASP A 626 0.21 -32.62 -1.46
N GLY A 627 0.21 -31.43 -0.85
CA GLY A 627 0.19 -31.22 0.59
C GLY A 627 1.56 -31.18 1.25
N GLN A 628 1.58 -31.43 2.57
CA GLN A 628 2.79 -31.43 3.38
C GLN A 628 3.10 -32.81 3.90
N VAL A 629 4.39 -33.12 4.01
CA VAL A 629 4.86 -34.38 4.59
C VAL A 629 4.87 -34.31 6.12
N VAL A 630 4.49 -35.43 6.72
CA VAL A 630 4.63 -35.68 8.17
C VAL A 630 6.12 -35.88 8.48
N PRO A 631 6.64 -35.35 9.61
CA PRO A 631 8.03 -35.61 10.00
C PRO A 631 8.36 -37.10 10.08
N ILE A 632 9.45 -37.51 9.43
CA ILE A 632 9.97 -38.87 9.52
C ILE A 632 10.46 -39.11 10.96
N ARG A 633 9.90 -40.11 11.64
CA ARG A 633 10.25 -40.43 13.04
C ARG A 633 11.54 -41.26 13.12
N ASN A 634 11.75 -42.14 12.16
CA ASN A 634 12.94 -42.98 12.06
C ASN A 634 13.51 -42.88 10.63
N PRO A 635 14.61 -42.12 10.40
CA PRO A 635 15.18 -41.97 9.07
C PRO A 635 15.83 -43.26 8.51
N TYR A 636 15.90 -44.32 9.32
CA TYR A 636 16.38 -45.64 8.91
C TYR A 636 15.24 -46.58 8.46
N ASP A 637 13.99 -46.17 8.62
CA ASP A 637 12.85 -46.92 8.08
C ASP A 637 12.60 -46.48 6.64
N THR A 638 12.96 -47.35 5.69
CA THR A 638 12.86 -47.04 4.26
C THR A 638 11.42 -46.91 3.78
N GLU A 639 10.44 -47.45 4.50
CA GLU A 639 9.02 -47.31 4.15
C GLU A 639 8.47 -45.91 4.45
N ASP A 640 9.12 -45.17 5.35
CA ASP A 640 8.73 -43.81 5.75
C ASP A 640 9.40 -42.70 4.92
N ILE A 641 10.30 -43.04 3.99
CA ILE A 641 11.07 -42.05 3.22
C ILE A 641 10.22 -41.51 2.07
N ILE A 642 9.92 -40.21 2.11
CA ILE A 642 9.24 -39.48 1.04
C ILE A 642 10.26 -38.89 0.05
N TYR A 643 10.00 -39.01 -1.25
CA TYR A 643 10.85 -38.45 -2.29
C TYR A 643 10.16 -37.28 -3.01
N ALA A 644 10.86 -36.16 -3.14
CA ALA A 644 10.32 -34.98 -3.84
C ALA A 644 10.02 -35.25 -5.32
N ILE A 645 10.71 -36.21 -5.96
CA ILE A 645 10.46 -36.56 -7.37
C ILE A 645 9.03 -37.06 -7.60
N ASP A 646 8.40 -37.68 -6.60
CA ASP A 646 7.06 -38.28 -6.73
C ASP A 646 5.94 -37.22 -6.83
N GLY A 647 6.18 -36.02 -6.28
CA GLY A 647 5.27 -34.87 -6.36
C GLY A 647 5.66 -33.81 -7.40
N LEU A 648 6.74 -34.04 -8.16
CA LEU A 648 7.32 -33.01 -9.02
C LEU A 648 6.47 -32.76 -10.28
N LYS A 649 5.92 -31.54 -10.38
CA LYS A 649 5.15 -31.03 -11.52
C LYS A 649 6.02 -30.06 -12.34
N LEU A 650 6.36 -30.49 -13.56
CA LEU A 650 7.16 -29.72 -14.50
C LEU A 650 6.31 -28.82 -15.40
N GLY A 651 6.90 -27.77 -15.96
CA GLY A 651 6.22 -26.88 -16.93
C GLY A 651 5.26 -25.85 -16.34
N GLY A 652 5.22 -25.70 -15.01
CA GLY A 652 4.47 -24.66 -14.30
C GLY A 652 4.94 -23.23 -14.62
N LYS A 653 4.09 -22.25 -14.35
CA LYS A 653 4.34 -20.82 -14.62
C LYS A 653 5.52 -20.29 -13.83
N HIS A 654 5.67 -20.73 -12.57
CA HIS A 654 6.82 -20.37 -11.73
C HIS A 654 8.12 -20.99 -12.23
N LEU A 655 8.09 -22.26 -12.68
CA LEU A 655 9.25 -22.91 -13.29
C LEU A 655 9.69 -22.22 -14.57
N GLU A 656 8.73 -21.87 -15.43
CA GLU A 656 9.02 -21.14 -16.66
C GLU A 656 9.61 -19.76 -16.35
N SER A 657 9.09 -19.07 -15.33
CA SER A 657 9.60 -17.77 -14.88
C SER A 657 11.01 -17.88 -14.32
N ALA A 658 11.28 -18.88 -13.48
CA ALA A 658 12.61 -19.17 -12.93
C ALA A 658 13.62 -19.47 -14.06
N TYR A 659 13.24 -20.34 -15.01
CA TYR A 659 14.06 -20.66 -16.18
C TYR A 659 14.39 -19.40 -17.00
N LYS A 660 13.38 -18.56 -17.27
CA LYS A 660 13.55 -17.27 -17.97
C LYS A 660 14.40 -16.25 -17.20
N ALA A 661 14.52 -16.39 -15.89
CA ALA A 661 15.37 -15.58 -15.03
C ALA A 661 16.81 -16.11 -14.91
N GLY A 662 17.15 -17.22 -15.58
CA GLY A 662 18.48 -17.82 -15.55
C GLY A 662 18.68 -18.86 -14.44
N VAL A 663 17.63 -19.21 -13.68
CA VAL A 663 17.63 -20.35 -12.77
C VAL A 663 17.49 -21.61 -13.62
N LEU A 664 18.60 -22.28 -13.93
CA LEU A 664 18.62 -23.45 -14.82
C LEU A 664 18.46 -24.77 -14.07
N THR A 665 18.76 -24.79 -12.77
CA THR A 665 18.61 -25.95 -11.90
C THR A 665 17.86 -25.54 -10.64
N ALA A 666 16.91 -26.36 -10.20
CA ALA A 666 16.25 -26.22 -8.91
C ALA A 666 16.49 -27.48 -8.09
N VAL A 667 16.68 -27.31 -6.78
CA VAL A 667 16.67 -28.39 -5.79
C VAL A 667 15.45 -28.17 -4.91
N THR A 668 14.52 -29.13 -4.94
CA THR A 668 13.29 -29.06 -4.14
C THR A 668 13.23 -30.17 -3.12
N ALA A 669 12.89 -29.81 -1.89
CA ALA A 669 12.71 -30.73 -0.78
C ALA A 669 11.21 -30.94 -0.54
N PRO A 670 10.78 -32.11 -0.02
CA PRO A 670 9.39 -32.31 0.37
C PRO A 670 8.91 -31.20 1.33
N MET A 671 7.72 -30.67 1.10
CA MET A 671 7.18 -29.53 1.86
C MET A 671 6.85 -29.94 3.31
N SER A 672 7.48 -29.31 4.31
CA SER A 672 7.15 -29.52 5.73
C SER A 672 7.38 -28.26 6.58
N TYR A 673 6.53 -28.03 7.58
CA TYR A 673 6.69 -26.93 8.56
C TYR A 673 7.32 -27.34 9.89
N LYS A 674 7.45 -28.64 10.17
CA LYS A 674 7.86 -29.15 11.50
C LYS A 674 8.85 -30.31 11.45
N ALA A 675 9.23 -30.76 10.26
CA ALA A 675 10.11 -31.91 10.12
C ALA A 675 11.58 -31.52 10.18
N VAL A 676 12.35 -32.22 11.01
CA VAL A 676 13.83 -32.23 10.91
C VAL A 676 14.24 -33.03 9.68
N PHE A 677 13.59 -34.17 9.44
CA PHE A 677 13.73 -34.99 8.25
C PHE A 677 12.40 -35.02 7.49
N ALA A 678 12.33 -34.27 6.39
CA ALA A 678 11.15 -34.21 5.52
C ALA A 678 11.17 -35.27 4.41
N GLY A 679 12.36 -35.78 4.06
CA GLY A 679 12.55 -36.78 2.99
C GLY A 679 13.71 -36.42 2.07
N ILE A 680 13.72 -37.01 0.89
CA ILE A 680 14.79 -36.87 -0.12
C ILE A 680 14.44 -35.76 -1.11
N SER A 681 15.36 -34.81 -1.27
CA SER A 681 15.23 -33.70 -2.23
C SER A 681 15.53 -34.13 -3.66
N MET A 682 14.98 -33.41 -4.63
CA MET A 682 15.21 -33.64 -6.06
C MET A 682 15.86 -32.44 -6.73
N ALA A 683 16.99 -32.66 -7.42
CA ALA A 683 17.60 -31.68 -8.30
C ALA A 683 17.10 -31.86 -9.74
N PHE A 684 16.56 -30.83 -10.36
CA PHE A 684 15.96 -30.90 -11.70
C PHE A 684 16.18 -29.63 -12.51
N LYS A 685 16.01 -29.73 -13.84
CA LYS A 685 16.08 -28.57 -14.74
C LYS A 685 14.75 -27.86 -14.79
N THR A 686 14.74 -26.57 -14.47
CA THR A 686 13.52 -25.72 -14.44
C THR A 686 12.85 -25.60 -15.80
N GLY A 687 13.61 -25.68 -16.89
CA GLY A 687 13.10 -25.64 -18.26
C GLY A 687 12.55 -26.99 -18.77
N ALA A 688 12.61 -28.07 -17.98
CA ALA A 688 12.10 -29.36 -18.40
C ALA A 688 10.58 -29.36 -18.53
N ARG A 689 10.05 -30.02 -19.57
CA ARG A 689 8.61 -30.15 -19.84
C ARG A 689 8.05 -31.55 -19.61
N SER A 690 8.92 -32.55 -19.42
CA SER A 690 8.53 -33.94 -19.22
C SER A 690 9.61 -34.67 -18.41
N SER A 691 9.20 -35.69 -17.67
CA SER A 691 10.05 -36.50 -16.82
C SER A 691 10.87 -37.57 -17.54
N LYS A 692 11.07 -37.51 -18.88
CA LYS A 692 11.74 -38.58 -19.65
C LYS A 692 12.98 -39.10 -18.92
N ILE A 693 12.81 -40.30 -18.34
CA ILE A 693 13.63 -40.88 -17.26
C ILE A 693 15.05 -41.22 -17.73
N HIS A 694 15.26 -41.36 -19.05
CA HIS A 694 16.49 -41.90 -19.64
C HIS A 694 17.76 -41.05 -19.46
N HIS A 695 17.69 -39.85 -18.88
CA HIS A 695 18.88 -39.04 -18.54
C HIS A 695 18.93 -38.59 -17.07
N PHE A 696 17.99 -39.03 -16.23
CA PHE A 696 17.86 -38.58 -14.85
C PHE A 696 18.67 -39.40 -13.82
N VAL A 697 19.37 -40.46 -14.24
CA VAL A 697 20.04 -41.40 -13.32
C VAL A 697 21.43 -40.95 -12.86
N ASN A 698 22.02 -39.89 -13.42
CA ASN A 698 23.41 -39.50 -13.08
C ASN A 698 23.56 -38.31 -12.10
N ILE A 699 22.52 -37.89 -11.41
CA ILE A 699 22.66 -36.91 -10.29
C ILE A 699 21.78 -37.34 -9.11
N LEU A 700 22.03 -38.56 -8.60
CA LEU A 700 21.75 -38.87 -7.19
C LEU A 700 22.93 -38.34 -6.37
N THR A 701 22.94 -37.04 -6.12
CA THR A 701 23.59 -36.54 -4.90
C THR A 701 22.50 -36.47 -3.85
N GLU A 702 22.47 -37.47 -2.97
CA GLU A 702 21.70 -37.42 -1.72
C GLU A 702 22.18 -36.20 -0.92
N ILE A 703 21.48 -35.08 -1.08
CA ILE A 703 21.68 -33.92 -0.22
C ILE A 703 20.57 -33.97 0.81
N LEU A 704 20.90 -34.45 2.00
CA LEU A 704 20.09 -34.28 3.19
C LEU A 704 20.06 -32.79 3.53
N TYR A 705 19.06 -32.06 3.04
CA TYR A 705 18.90 -30.64 3.34
C TYR A 705 18.06 -30.49 4.61
N ASN A 706 18.70 -30.09 5.71
CA ASN A 706 18.01 -29.75 6.95
C ASN A 706 17.43 -28.33 6.84
N LEU A 707 16.11 -28.21 6.68
CA LEU A 707 15.38 -26.97 6.91
C LEU A 707 15.20 -26.78 8.42
N ILE A 708 16.11 -26.02 9.05
CA ILE A 708 15.82 -25.46 10.38
C ILE A 708 14.84 -24.31 10.15
N SER A 709 13.54 -24.58 10.30
CA SER A 709 12.52 -23.53 10.33
C SER A 709 12.83 -22.55 11.47
N HIS A 710 12.73 -21.24 11.18
CA HIS A 710 12.92 -20.16 12.14
C HIS A 710 12.22 -20.43 13.49
N GLY A 711 12.98 -20.37 14.59
CA GLY A 711 12.42 -20.46 15.94
C GLY A 711 13.37 -20.74 17.10
N PHE A 712 14.65 -21.09 16.89
CA PHE A 712 15.58 -21.36 17.99
C PHE A 712 16.92 -20.63 17.84
N LYS A 713 17.08 -19.53 18.59
CA LYS A 713 18.40 -19.05 19.01
C LYS A 713 18.95 -20.00 20.06
N ARG A 714 19.89 -20.88 19.69
CA ARG A 714 21.09 -21.22 20.48
C ARG A 714 21.98 -22.22 19.74
N ASN A 715 23.23 -21.79 19.53
CA ASN A 715 24.45 -22.56 19.33
C ASN A 715 24.64 -23.33 18.00
N ILE A 716 25.33 -22.63 17.10
CA ILE A 716 26.16 -23.13 16.00
C ILE A 716 27.25 -24.06 16.58
N LEU A 717 27.21 -25.37 16.25
CA LEU A 717 28.41 -26.20 16.04
C LEU A 717 28.07 -27.62 15.48
N PHE A 718 27.29 -27.75 14.40
CA PHE A 718 27.05 -29.08 13.79
C PHE A 718 27.07 -29.12 12.25
N PHE A 719 27.61 -28.09 11.59
CA PHE A 719 27.48 -27.93 10.13
C PHE A 719 28.73 -28.23 9.29
N ILE A 720 29.76 -28.88 9.84
CA ILE A 720 31.00 -29.19 9.09
C ILE A 720 31.32 -30.69 9.00
N LYS A 721 30.68 -31.56 9.81
CA LYS A 721 31.09 -32.98 9.87
C LYS A 721 30.37 -33.94 8.90
N PHE A 722 29.31 -33.51 8.22
CA PHE A 722 28.56 -34.39 7.30
C PHE A 722 29.09 -34.40 5.86
N LEU A 723 29.85 -33.38 5.44
CA LEU A 723 30.52 -33.35 4.13
C LEU A 723 31.75 -34.27 4.05
N THR A 724 32.21 -34.81 5.18
CA THR A 724 33.35 -35.74 5.26
C THR A 724 32.98 -37.23 5.38
N MET A 725 31.71 -37.61 5.19
CA MET A 725 31.31 -39.04 5.11
C MET A 725 31.17 -39.57 3.68
N ASN A 726 31.90 -38.97 2.74
CA ASN A 726 31.96 -39.41 1.34
C ASN A 726 32.84 -40.66 1.09
N GLN A 727 32.93 -41.59 2.06
CA GLN A 727 33.72 -42.82 1.91
C GLN A 727 33.02 -44.13 2.31
N LEU A 728 31.71 -44.15 2.63
CA LEU A 728 31.06 -45.41 3.06
C LEU A 728 29.78 -45.84 2.31
N LEU A 729 29.32 -45.12 1.28
CA LEU A 729 28.14 -45.54 0.50
C LEU A 729 28.32 -45.50 -1.04
N VAL A 730 29.55 -45.73 -1.52
CA VAL A 730 29.76 -46.09 -2.93
C VAL A 730 30.06 -47.58 -3.01
N LYS A 731 29.00 -48.40 -3.16
CA LYS A 731 29.11 -49.72 -3.80
C LYS A 731 28.39 -49.64 -5.15
N PRO A 732 29.04 -49.96 -6.28
CA PRO A 732 28.39 -49.97 -7.58
C PRO A 732 27.41 -51.15 -7.65
N LEU A 733 26.14 -50.87 -7.98
CA LEU A 733 25.22 -51.90 -8.46
C LEU A 733 25.71 -52.37 -9.84
N HIS A 734 26.37 -53.51 -9.87
CA HIS A 734 26.53 -54.37 -11.03
C HIS A 734 25.74 -55.65 -10.77
N CYS A 735 25.00 -56.12 -11.78
CA CYS A 735 24.10 -57.28 -11.83
C CYS A 735 22.73 -57.07 -11.14
N MET A 736 21.57 -57.35 -11.74
CA MET A 736 21.26 -58.35 -12.78
C MET A 736 20.22 -57.85 -13.79
N LEU A 737 20.53 -58.07 -15.08
CA LEU A 737 19.59 -58.62 -16.04
C LEU A 737 19.20 -60.04 -15.58
N ARG A 738 17.94 -60.22 -15.18
CA ARG A 738 17.15 -61.43 -15.43
C ARG A 738 15.67 -61.10 -15.39
#